data_AF-A0A351WG90-F1
#
_entry.id   AF-A0A351WG90-F1
#
_cell.length_a   1.000
_cell.length_b   1.000
_cell.length_c   1.000
_cell.angle_alpha   90.00
_cell.angle_beta   90.00
_cell.angle_gamma   90.00
#
_symmetry.space_group_name_H-M   'P 1'
#
loop_
_entity.id
_entity.type
_entity.pdbx_description
1 polymer ?
#
loop_
_entity_poly.entity_id
_entity_poly.type
_entity_poly.pdbx_seq_one_letter_code
_entity_poly.pdbx_strand_id
1 'polypeptide(L)'
;MKRDDVKPESAVNEDVIHVTIPVAPKKEAGLLPAESTSSAKPLLHVQGGDRYEMKSIIAKGGMGVVREAVDLNCRRIVAIKELSKEHPISSEDLQQFVEEARITSQLEHPNIVPIHELGFDMDQNAFYSMKYVKGITLAEVLRDIRRGRRETIEQYPLPRLLNVFQKVCDAVAFAHSKGIVHCDLKPDNIMICDFGEVMVMDWGIARPVGSMAGIPAPLKTGSGEEKAVKTGQGEEKTIAVEVSSRTVSCTSTGQIMGTPGFIAPERIRPGAVLMPAADIYSLGATLYSILALRAPLAGLDMRTLLLRALTGSIVPPAAYNDPEFKDRDRERDEPISFVHCHEGKIPVALSGIAMKALSVHLEDRYASVQDLQADLEAYQNGRIWNLVLEQDFAGPDPLAQWEILGGHSEIKNDELHLSLGEPQLLLFKGELPGDVRIEFEARQEGVYLNALGAFIGAVRSANPKEMALTGYKFEYGGFDNSLNVIERCARRIAIEHASPLERGVIYNVGVEKNDSRLRMTVNGRDVLSMLDLDPLTGLDRTAIGLCGWLAETIITRIRIYTMGSPWKRDLLDIAESQILKDHYEVADILLKEVLDSSPTPDRLRRAQIVGDLSRQRKSMSKELERWTRTLREAWPHAPFDLRLGNEGFSLEISNGGIDDLEPLRGLPLTSLMCAYNRITSLEPLRGMPLTAFNCTGSKVVDLDPLRGMQLNTFVCENGLIESLEALRGMPLMLVNIGGSRVRSLDPLRNMALTFLSCSGNCLETLEPLDGMKTLSALYCNGNGLETLEPLRGIPLVSINASGNRLLNLEALRGMSLGVLHVGDNLIESLEPLQGMPLRMLSCQNNRIASLEPLRGLNLGSLMCGNNSIPDLGPFLENPPDDFRFDSESLATSELERIRAAWAGIPGLSAHVKDLEVLLALRRADREKLRELAAVFRGHRYLVIPKFMTWHEAKTFCEQFGGHLVVIPDKETDGFLNSLFSNGAWFWMGLYHTERGHEWVAGVPFAYSNFLDPLQERKLGPIVFGGRWTFDDVPGAHNSFIVEWDA
;
A
#
# COMPACT_ATOMS: atom_id res chain seq x y z
N MET A 1 -36.67 47.05 -45.72
CA MET A 1 -37.13 47.03 -47.12
C MET A 1 -36.97 45.60 -47.63
N LYS A 2 -38.08 44.95 -48.05
CA LYS A 2 -38.28 43.79 -48.95
C LYS A 2 -37.25 42.64 -48.91
N ARG A 3 -37.54 41.39 -48.49
CA ARG A 3 -38.55 40.37 -48.88
C ARG A 3 -38.38 39.82 -50.31
N ASP A 4 -38.50 38.49 -50.38
CA ASP A 4 -38.81 37.58 -51.52
C ASP A 4 -37.58 36.86 -52.13
N ASP A 5 -37.35 35.57 -51.86
CA ASP A 5 -38.05 34.33 -52.27
C ASP A 5 -37.62 33.84 -53.68
N VAL A 6 -37.15 32.58 -53.78
CA VAL A 6 -37.50 31.52 -54.77
C VAL A 6 -36.63 30.26 -54.51
N LYS A 7 -37.28 29.14 -54.15
CA LYS A 7 -36.88 27.72 -54.36
C LYS A 7 -37.56 27.21 -55.67
N PRO A 8 -37.37 25.99 -56.26
CA PRO A 8 -36.80 24.72 -55.75
C PRO A 8 -36.02 23.84 -56.80
N GLU A 9 -35.84 22.55 -56.47
CA GLU A 9 -35.48 21.38 -57.31
C GLU A 9 -33.98 21.21 -57.63
N SER A 10 -33.35 20.03 -57.66
CA SER A 10 -33.57 18.63 -57.25
C SER A 10 -32.42 17.86 -57.90
N ALA A 11 -31.63 17.05 -57.18
CA ALA A 11 -31.02 15.81 -57.66
C ALA A 11 -29.95 15.33 -56.69
N VAL A 12 -30.07 14.06 -56.35
CA VAL A 12 -29.13 13.24 -55.62
C VAL A 12 -27.88 13.05 -56.48
N ASN A 13 -26.70 13.20 -55.89
CA ASN A 13 -25.56 12.34 -56.17
C ASN A 13 -24.67 12.29 -54.93
N GLU A 14 -24.49 11.07 -54.42
CA GLU A 14 -23.42 10.71 -53.51
C GLU A 14 -22.10 10.93 -54.25
N ASP A 15 -21.19 11.72 -53.69
CA ASP A 15 -19.78 11.61 -54.03
C ASP A 15 -18.89 12.06 -52.86
N VAL A 16 -17.92 11.20 -52.60
CA VAL A 16 -16.83 11.22 -51.64
C VAL A 16 -16.20 12.60 -51.48
N ILE A 17 -16.15 13.12 -50.25
CA ILE A 17 -15.34 14.30 -49.93
C ILE A 17 -13.88 13.87 -49.79
N HIS A 18 -13.15 13.93 -50.91
CA HIS A 18 -11.70 14.06 -50.91
C HIS A 18 -11.33 15.45 -50.39
N VAL A 19 -10.80 15.55 -49.17
CA VAL A 19 -10.14 16.77 -48.70
C VAL A 19 -8.79 16.88 -49.38
N THR A 20 -8.76 17.66 -50.46
CA THR A 20 -7.55 18.11 -51.14
C THR A 20 -7.21 19.50 -50.62
N ILE A 21 -6.06 19.67 -49.95
CA ILE A 21 -5.58 20.97 -49.47
C ILE A 21 -4.70 21.61 -50.57
N PRO A 22 -4.82 22.93 -50.85
CA PRO A 22 -4.31 23.54 -52.08
C PRO A 22 -2.80 23.72 -52.09
N VAL A 23 -2.19 23.41 -53.22
CA VAL A 23 -0.80 23.74 -53.57
C VAL A 23 -0.75 25.19 -54.07
N ALA A 24 -0.02 26.07 -53.37
CA ALA A 24 0.34 27.40 -53.85
C ALA A 24 1.71 27.40 -54.55
N PRO A 25 1.94 28.26 -55.56
CA PRO A 25 2.91 28.00 -56.62
C PRO A 25 4.32 28.54 -56.34
N LYS A 26 5.29 27.84 -56.93
CA LYS A 26 6.72 28.16 -56.98
C LYS A 26 7.01 29.43 -57.80
N LYS A 27 7.94 30.24 -57.29
CA LYS A 27 8.95 30.95 -58.10
C LYS A 27 10.32 30.92 -57.40
N GLU A 28 11.24 30.23 -58.08
CA GLU A 28 12.71 30.28 -58.01
C GLU A 28 13.24 31.71 -58.23
N ALA A 29 14.45 32.12 -57.87
CA ALA A 29 15.59 31.58 -57.13
C ALA A 29 16.55 32.75 -56.86
N GLY A 30 17.44 32.64 -55.86
CA GLY A 30 18.63 33.49 -55.82
C GLY A 30 19.37 33.60 -54.48
N LEU A 31 20.32 32.66 -54.26
CA LEU A 31 21.50 32.70 -53.38
C LEU A 31 21.26 32.61 -51.85
N LEU A 32 21.85 31.74 -51.02
CA LEU A 32 22.92 30.71 -51.05
C LEU A 32 22.77 29.84 -49.75
N PRO A 33 23.46 28.69 -49.56
CA PRO A 33 22.78 27.41 -49.33
C PRO A 33 22.81 26.84 -47.89
N ALA A 34 21.70 26.17 -47.57
CA ALA A 34 21.50 24.86 -46.94
C ALA A 34 22.45 24.36 -45.83
N GLU A 35 21.86 24.00 -44.68
CA GLU A 35 21.90 22.66 -44.09
C GLU A 35 20.83 22.60 -42.97
N SER A 36 19.62 22.12 -43.26
CA SER A 36 19.20 20.73 -42.99
C SER A 36 19.64 20.24 -41.61
N THR A 37 18.82 20.56 -40.62
CA THR A 37 18.80 19.90 -39.31
C THR A 37 18.58 18.39 -39.49
N SER A 38 19.67 17.64 -39.65
CA SER A 38 19.71 16.17 -39.69
C SER A 38 19.99 15.65 -38.28
N SER A 39 18.90 15.42 -37.55
CA SER A 39 18.80 14.90 -36.19
C SER A 39 19.32 13.46 -36.05
N ALA A 40 20.44 13.25 -35.34
CA ALA A 40 20.79 11.94 -34.78
C ALA A 40 19.88 11.69 -33.56
N LYS A 41 18.86 10.84 -33.73
CA LYS A 41 17.73 10.61 -32.82
C LYS A 41 18.12 9.80 -31.57
N PRO A 42 17.66 10.14 -30.34
CA PRO A 42 17.58 9.25 -29.17
C PRO A 42 16.94 7.94 -29.62
N LEU A 43 17.69 6.86 -29.59
CA LEU A 43 17.23 5.50 -29.82
C LEU A 43 16.65 5.23 -28.42
N LEU A 44 15.46 5.75 -28.23
CA LEU A 44 14.46 5.17 -27.39
C LEU A 44 13.89 4.06 -28.24
N HIS A 45 13.56 2.90 -27.65
CA HIS A 45 12.61 2.04 -28.34
C HIS A 45 11.35 2.90 -28.53
N VAL A 46 10.99 3.14 -29.79
CA VAL A 46 9.88 4.04 -30.15
C VAL A 46 8.58 3.41 -29.65
N GLN A 47 7.59 4.24 -29.29
CA GLN A 47 6.28 3.81 -28.77
C GLN A 47 5.80 2.51 -29.42
N GLY A 48 5.57 1.47 -28.60
CA GLY A 48 5.21 0.15 -29.13
C GLY A 48 5.83 -1.05 -28.44
N GLY A 49 5.51 -2.24 -28.97
CA GLY A 49 6.00 -3.54 -28.52
C GLY A 49 7.52 -3.70 -28.56
N ASP A 50 8.25 -2.90 -29.35
CA ASP A 50 9.72 -2.91 -29.38
C ASP A 50 10.36 -2.40 -28.08
N ARG A 51 9.63 -1.61 -27.27
CA ARG A 51 10.07 -1.14 -25.95
C ARG A 51 9.99 -2.23 -24.88
N TYR A 52 9.20 -3.26 -25.10
CA TYR A 52 8.82 -4.19 -24.07
C TYR A 52 9.24 -5.61 -24.45
N GLU A 53 10.18 -6.18 -23.68
CA GLU A 53 10.53 -7.58 -23.82
C GLU A 53 9.46 -8.43 -23.13
N MET A 54 8.58 -9.02 -23.94
CA MET A 54 7.47 -9.86 -23.47
C MET A 54 7.98 -11.18 -22.89
N LYS A 55 7.56 -11.50 -21.66
CA LYS A 55 7.86 -12.75 -20.96
C LYS A 55 6.64 -13.70 -20.94
N SER A 56 6.35 -14.26 -19.77
CA SER A 56 5.25 -15.17 -19.53
C SER A 56 3.91 -14.45 -19.58
N ILE A 57 2.87 -15.20 -19.97
CA ILE A 57 1.50 -14.76 -19.84
C ILE A 57 1.12 -14.86 -18.36
N ILE A 58 0.70 -13.74 -17.77
CA ILE A 58 0.19 -13.70 -16.39
C ILE A 58 -1.27 -14.15 -16.39
N ALA A 59 -2.07 -13.65 -17.35
CA ALA A 59 -3.49 -13.95 -17.45
C ALA A 59 -3.99 -13.87 -18.91
N LYS A 60 -5.03 -14.64 -19.23
CA LYS A 60 -5.82 -14.52 -20.47
C LYS A 60 -7.29 -14.32 -20.11
N GLY A 61 -7.94 -13.30 -20.66
CA GLY A 61 -9.35 -13.00 -20.41
C GLY A 61 -10.10 -12.58 -21.67
N GLY A 62 -11.40 -12.31 -21.54
CA GLY A 62 -12.28 -11.98 -22.68
C GLY A 62 -11.95 -10.68 -23.42
N MET A 63 -11.27 -9.73 -22.76
CA MET A 63 -10.89 -8.43 -23.31
C MET A 63 -9.40 -8.33 -23.67
N GLY A 64 -8.59 -9.37 -23.46
CA GLY A 64 -7.16 -9.30 -23.75
C GLY A 64 -6.27 -10.31 -23.03
N VAL A 65 -4.99 -10.27 -23.35
CA VAL A 65 -3.92 -11.07 -22.73
C VAL A 65 -3.04 -10.13 -21.90
N VAL A 66 -2.80 -10.49 -20.64
CA VAL A 66 -1.86 -9.79 -19.76
C VAL A 66 -0.57 -10.58 -19.67
N ARG A 67 0.55 -9.94 -19.98
CA ARG A 67 1.88 -10.53 -20.00
C ARG A 67 2.78 -9.80 -19.03
N GLU A 68 3.66 -10.55 -18.39
CA GLU A 68 4.84 -9.97 -17.76
C GLU A 68 5.75 -9.48 -18.89
N ALA A 69 6.30 -8.29 -18.75
CA ALA A 69 7.28 -7.78 -19.68
C ALA A 69 8.34 -6.99 -18.94
N VAL A 70 9.50 -6.83 -19.56
CA VAL A 70 10.53 -5.90 -19.09
C VAL A 70 10.43 -4.67 -19.97
N ASP A 71 10.09 -3.53 -19.35
CA ASP A 71 10.21 -2.21 -19.98
C ASP A 71 11.70 -1.95 -20.19
N LEU A 72 12.21 -2.15 -21.40
CA LEU A 72 13.64 -2.08 -21.72
C LEU A 72 14.17 -0.68 -21.39
N ASN A 73 13.45 0.37 -21.81
CA ASN A 73 13.83 1.75 -21.51
C ASN A 73 13.96 2.06 -20.00
N CYS A 74 13.12 1.48 -19.14
CA CYS A 74 13.11 1.75 -17.70
C CYS A 74 13.66 0.61 -16.82
N ARG A 75 14.06 -0.53 -17.39
CA ARG A 75 14.57 -1.75 -16.73
C ARG A 75 13.74 -2.28 -15.58
N ARG A 76 12.43 -2.11 -15.70
CA ARG A 76 11.48 -2.57 -14.69
C ARG A 76 10.61 -3.65 -15.25
N ILE A 77 10.20 -4.56 -14.38
CA ILE A 77 9.15 -5.51 -14.73
C ILE A 77 7.83 -4.75 -14.71
N VAL A 78 7.10 -4.82 -15.81
CA VAL A 78 5.76 -4.28 -15.98
C VAL A 78 4.79 -5.41 -16.34
N ALA A 79 3.51 -5.18 -16.11
CA ALA A 79 2.48 -5.98 -16.74
C ALA A 79 1.98 -5.22 -17.97
N ILE A 80 1.81 -5.92 -19.10
CA ILE A 80 1.29 -5.36 -20.34
C ILE A 80 0.01 -6.07 -20.70
N LYS A 81 -1.05 -5.31 -20.94
CA LYS A 81 -2.31 -5.84 -21.46
C LYS A 81 -2.38 -5.54 -22.96
N GLU A 82 -2.75 -6.55 -23.74
CA GLU A 82 -2.90 -6.53 -25.20
C GLU A 82 -4.29 -7.04 -25.57
N LEU A 83 -4.90 -6.53 -26.65
CA LEU A 83 -6.14 -7.11 -27.19
C LEU A 83 -5.91 -8.53 -27.74
N SER A 84 -6.85 -9.45 -27.49
CA SER A 84 -6.73 -10.84 -27.97
C SER A 84 -6.90 -10.92 -29.49
N LYS A 85 -5.95 -11.58 -30.18
CA LYS A 85 -5.98 -11.83 -31.64
C LYS A 85 -6.85 -13.02 -32.04
N GLU A 86 -7.50 -13.70 -31.09
CA GLU A 86 -8.28 -14.91 -31.34
C GLU A 86 -9.63 -14.64 -32.06
N HIS A 87 -10.12 -13.39 -32.03
CA HIS A 87 -11.35 -12.95 -32.69
C HIS A 87 -11.12 -11.62 -33.42
N PRO A 88 -11.90 -11.29 -34.48
CA PRO A 88 -11.80 -10.00 -35.14
C PRO A 88 -12.07 -8.86 -34.15
N ILE A 89 -11.10 -7.96 -33.98
CA ILE A 89 -11.21 -6.80 -33.08
C ILE A 89 -12.16 -5.77 -33.71
N SER A 90 -13.24 -5.43 -33.01
CA SER A 90 -14.17 -4.38 -33.45
C SER A 90 -13.66 -2.99 -33.08
N SER A 91 -14.20 -1.94 -33.73
CA SER A 91 -13.94 -0.54 -33.35
C SER A 91 -14.30 -0.25 -31.89
N GLU A 92 -15.35 -0.90 -31.41
CA GLU A 92 -15.88 -0.80 -30.05
C GLU A 92 -14.92 -1.41 -29.02
N ASP A 93 -14.31 -2.56 -29.32
CA ASP A 93 -13.33 -3.22 -28.44
C ASP A 93 -12.08 -2.37 -28.25
N LEU A 94 -11.56 -1.77 -29.34
CA LEU A 94 -10.42 -0.88 -29.30
C LEU A 94 -10.72 0.41 -28.52
N GLN A 95 -11.92 1.00 -28.73
CA GLN A 95 -12.35 2.18 -28.00
C GLN A 95 -12.45 1.90 -26.49
N GLN A 96 -13.00 0.74 -26.11
CA GLN A 96 -13.08 0.33 -24.71
C GLN A 96 -11.70 0.14 -24.07
N PHE A 97 -10.77 -0.49 -24.79
CA PHE A 97 -9.40 -0.71 -24.35
C PHE A 97 -8.64 0.60 -24.07
N VAL A 98 -8.76 1.58 -24.98
CA VAL A 98 -8.14 2.91 -24.83
C VAL A 98 -8.78 3.68 -23.68
N GLU A 99 -10.10 3.60 -23.53
CA GLU A 99 -10.83 4.29 -22.47
C GLU A 99 -10.46 3.75 -21.08
N GLU A 100 -10.30 2.43 -20.94
CA GLU A 100 -9.80 1.79 -19.71
C GLU A 100 -8.48 2.41 -19.26
N ALA A 101 -7.46 2.37 -20.12
CA ALA A 101 -6.12 2.86 -19.78
C ALA A 101 -6.11 4.35 -19.46
N ARG A 102 -6.93 5.15 -20.17
CA ARG A 102 -7.08 6.59 -19.91
C ARG A 102 -7.76 6.90 -18.59
N ILE A 103 -8.77 6.11 -18.21
CA ILE A 103 -9.46 6.27 -16.93
C ILE A 103 -8.49 5.90 -15.80
N THR A 104 -7.84 4.73 -15.88
CA THR A 104 -6.91 4.29 -14.83
C THR A 104 -5.70 5.22 -14.68
N SER A 105 -5.16 5.77 -15.77
CA SER A 105 -4.02 6.70 -15.70
C SER A 105 -4.33 8.03 -15.01
N GLN A 106 -5.61 8.42 -14.92
CA GLN A 106 -6.04 9.61 -14.18
C GLN A 106 -6.19 9.35 -12.66
N LEU A 107 -6.04 8.09 -12.23
CA LEU A 107 -6.29 7.64 -10.87
C LEU A 107 -4.99 7.29 -10.13
N GLU A 108 -4.17 8.30 -9.82
CA GLU A 108 -2.95 8.13 -9.02
C GLU A 108 -3.27 7.98 -7.52
N HIS A 109 -3.32 6.73 -7.05
CA HIS A 109 -3.60 6.40 -5.64
C HIS A 109 -2.80 5.15 -5.22
N PRO A 110 -2.31 5.04 -3.97
CA PRO A 110 -1.53 3.88 -3.50
C PRO A 110 -2.25 2.52 -3.62
N ASN A 111 -3.58 2.53 -3.69
CA ASN A 111 -4.42 1.32 -3.83
C ASN A 111 -5.02 1.12 -5.23
N ILE A 112 -4.56 1.88 -6.23
CA ILE A 112 -4.94 1.71 -7.65
C ILE A 112 -3.68 1.40 -8.44
N VAL A 113 -3.76 0.43 -9.34
CA VAL A 113 -2.61 0.09 -10.19
C VAL A 113 -2.27 1.25 -11.13
N PRO A 114 -1.04 1.81 -11.09
CA PRO A 114 -0.67 2.90 -11.98
C PRO A 114 -0.42 2.39 -13.41
N ILE A 115 -0.99 3.09 -14.39
CA ILE A 115 -0.66 2.92 -15.82
C ILE A 115 0.60 3.72 -16.12
N HIS A 116 1.50 3.12 -16.87
CA HIS A 116 2.76 3.72 -17.28
C HIS A 116 2.74 4.24 -18.72
N GLU A 117 2.06 3.55 -19.62
CA GLU A 117 1.95 3.92 -21.03
C GLU A 117 0.69 3.32 -21.67
N LEU A 118 0.11 4.02 -22.64
CA LEU A 118 -0.87 3.51 -23.60
C LEU A 118 -0.31 3.78 -25.00
N GLY A 119 -0.28 2.77 -25.88
CA GLY A 119 0.27 2.89 -27.21
C GLY A 119 -0.19 1.80 -28.17
N PHE A 120 0.42 1.77 -29.35
CA PHE A 120 0.26 0.71 -30.35
C PHE A 120 1.61 0.04 -30.58
N ASP A 121 1.64 -1.28 -30.70
CA ASP A 121 2.85 -2.01 -31.10
C ASP A 121 3.16 -1.85 -32.61
N MET A 122 4.26 -2.44 -33.05
CA MET A 122 4.71 -2.39 -34.45
C MET A 122 3.72 -3.02 -35.43
N ASP A 123 2.91 -3.95 -34.93
CA ASP A 123 1.85 -4.64 -35.66
C ASP A 123 0.50 -3.90 -35.56
N GLN A 124 0.49 -2.65 -35.07
CA GLN A 124 -0.70 -1.80 -34.85
C GLN A 124 -1.70 -2.38 -33.84
N ASN A 125 -1.26 -3.25 -32.92
CA ASN A 125 -2.10 -3.72 -31.82
C ASN A 125 -2.01 -2.74 -30.66
N ALA A 126 -3.15 -2.32 -30.12
CA ALA A 126 -3.17 -1.49 -28.93
C ALA A 126 -2.70 -2.28 -27.70
N PHE A 127 -1.85 -1.64 -26.90
CA PHE A 127 -1.38 -2.15 -25.63
C PHE A 127 -1.31 -1.02 -24.60
N TYR A 128 -1.35 -1.37 -23.31
CA TYR A 128 -0.92 -0.47 -22.25
C TYR A 128 -0.09 -1.21 -21.21
N SER A 129 0.86 -0.50 -20.59
CA SER A 129 1.74 -1.04 -19.55
C SER A 129 1.36 -0.48 -18.18
N MET A 130 1.57 -1.28 -17.14
CA MET A 130 1.20 -0.94 -15.76
C MET A 130 2.16 -1.58 -14.75
N LYS A 131 2.10 -1.16 -13.48
CA LYS A 131 2.90 -1.76 -12.40
C LYS A 131 2.71 -3.29 -12.41
N TYR A 132 3.81 -4.04 -12.42
CA TYR A 132 3.76 -5.47 -12.19
C TYR A 132 3.49 -5.75 -10.71
N VAL A 133 2.35 -6.35 -10.42
CA VAL A 133 1.88 -6.62 -9.06
C VAL A 133 2.16 -8.08 -8.70
N LYS A 134 3.10 -8.31 -7.78
CA LYS A 134 3.34 -9.63 -7.18
C LYS A 134 2.47 -9.80 -5.94
N GLY A 135 1.71 -10.88 -5.89
CA GLY A 135 0.83 -11.17 -4.77
C GLY A 135 -0.20 -12.24 -5.12
N ILE A 136 -1.19 -12.37 -4.24
CA ILE A 136 -2.34 -13.26 -4.40
C ILE A 136 -3.63 -12.45 -4.48
N THR A 137 -4.60 -12.92 -5.24
CA THR A 137 -5.90 -12.25 -5.32
C THR A 137 -6.70 -12.46 -4.02
N LEU A 138 -7.59 -11.52 -3.68
CA LEU A 138 -8.53 -11.73 -2.59
C LEU A 138 -9.41 -12.97 -2.86
N ALA A 139 -9.78 -13.22 -4.12
CA ALA A 139 -10.50 -14.43 -4.51
C ALA A 139 -9.76 -15.73 -4.13
N GLU A 140 -8.44 -15.79 -4.35
CA GLU A 140 -7.61 -16.92 -3.95
C GLU A 140 -7.52 -17.08 -2.43
N VAL A 141 -7.32 -15.97 -1.69
CA VAL A 141 -7.34 -15.99 -0.22
C VAL A 141 -8.65 -16.55 0.31
N LEU A 142 -9.79 -16.06 -0.18
CA LEU A 142 -11.11 -16.53 0.27
C LEU A 142 -11.34 -18.01 -0.11
N ARG A 143 -10.87 -18.44 -1.28
CA ARG A 143 -10.93 -19.84 -1.71
C ARG A 143 -10.10 -20.74 -0.80
N ASP A 144 -8.94 -20.29 -0.36
CA ASP A 144 -8.03 -21.02 0.51
C ASP A 144 -8.52 -21.15 1.95
N ILE A 145 -9.07 -20.06 2.48
CA ILE A 145 -9.78 -20.08 3.77
C ILE A 145 -10.94 -21.06 3.71
N ARG A 146 -11.75 -21.02 2.63
CA ARG A 146 -12.86 -21.96 2.42
C ARG A 146 -12.41 -23.42 2.35
N ARG A 147 -11.21 -23.67 1.83
CA ARG A 147 -10.59 -25.01 1.78
C ARG A 147 -9.94 -25.43 3.11
N GLY A 148 -9.96 -24.59 4.13
CA GLY A 148 -9.37 -24.88 5.44
C GLY A 148 -7.84 -24.81 5.47
N ARG A 149 -7.20 -24.04 4.56
CA ARG A 149 -5.74 -23.86 4.57
C ARG A 149 -5.30 -23.09 5.82
N ARG A 150 -4.74 -23.81 6.80
CA ARG A 150 -4.39 -23.26 8.12
C ARG A 150 -3.47 -22.03 8.07
N GLU A 151 -2.42 -22.09 7.25
CA GLU A 151 -1.48 -20.98 7.06
C GLU A 151 -2.18 -19.70 6.56
N THR A 152 -3.08 -19.84 5.59
CA THR A 152 -3.86 -18.71 5.07
C THR A 152 -4.82 -18.14 6.11
N ILE A 153 -5.45 -19.00 6.92
CA ILE A 153 -6.38 -18.59 7.99
C ILE A 153 -5.64 -17.79 9.08
N GLU A 154 -4.46 -18.28 9.49
CA GLU A 154 -3.60 -17.60 10.47
C GLU A 154 -3.08 -16.26 9.91
N GLN A 155 -2.75 -16.21 8.62
CA GLN A 155 -2.24 -15.00 7.98
C GLN A 155 -3.33 -13.96 7.70
N TYR A 156 -4.56 -14.39 7.40
CA TYR A 156 -5.70 -13.55 6.99
C TYR A 156 -6.94 -13.75 7.88
N PRO A 157 -6.86 -13.43 9.18
CA PRO A 157 -8.05 -13.40 10.03
C PRO A 157 -9.00 -12.27 9.59
N LEU A 158 -10.28 -12.33 9.95
CA LEU A 158 -11.28 -11.35 9.54
C LEU A 158 -10.85 -9.87 9.75
N PRO A 159 -10.21 -9.46 10.87
CA PRO A 159 -9.74 -8.07 11.01
C PRO A 159 -8.78 -7.63 9.91
N ARG A 160 -7.88 -8.51 9.46
CA ARG A 160 -6.97 -8.21 8.35
C ARG A 160 -7.74 -8.09 7.03
N LEU A 161 -8.70 -8.98 6.78
CA LEU A 161 -9.56 -8.92 5.60
C LEU A 161 -10.40 -7.63 5.55
N LEU A 162 -10.89 -7.16 6.69
CA LEU A 162 -11.60 -5.87 6.79
C LEU A 162 -10.66 -4.68 6.53
N ASN A 163 -9.39 -4.75 6.94
CA ASN A 163 -8.39 -3.73 6.59
C ASN A 163 -8.06 -3.75 5.09
N VAL A 164 -8.00 -4.93 4.48
CA VAL A 164 -7.88 -5.05 3.01
C VAL A 164 -9.08 -4.39 2.34
N PHE A 165 -10.29 -4.66 2.83
CA PHE A 165 -11.52 -4.06 2.29
C PHE A 165 -11.57 -2.54 2.46
N GLN A 166 -11.08 -1.98 3.57
CA GLN A 166 -10.96 -0.53 3.73
C GLN A 166 -10.06 0.11 2.67
N LYS A 167 -8.89 -0.48 2.40
CA LYS A 167 -7.99 0.01 1.34
C LYS A 167 -8.63 -0.03 -0.05
N VAL A 168 -9.52 -0.99 -0.30
CA VAL A 168 -10.32 -1.04 -1.53
C VAL A 168 -11.35 0.10 -1.53
N CYS A 169 -12.00 0.38 -0.41
CA CYS A 169 -12.90 1.52 -0.28
C CYS A 169 -12.16 2.85 -0.51
N ASP A 170 -10.94 3.02 0.00
CA ASP A 170 -10.13 4.22 -0.23
C ASP A 170 -9.89 4.47 -1.73
N ALA A 171 -9.54 3.41 -2.47
CA ALA A 171 -9.39 3.48 -3.94
C ALA A 171 -10.68 3.90 -4.65
N VAL A 172 -11.82 3.29 -4.31
CA VAL A 172 -13.10 3.59 -4.96
C VAL A 172 -13.60 4.99 -4.59
N ALA A 173 -13.47 5.38 -3.31
CA ALA A 173 -13.79 6.72 -2.83
C ALA A 173 -12.98 7.80 -3.56
N PHE A 174 -11.68 7.54 -3.78
CA PHE A 174 -10.83 8.41 -4.58
C PHE A 174 -11.30 8.50 -6.04
N ALA A 175 -11.62 7.36 -6.68
CA ALA A 175 -12.13 7.37 -8.05
C ALA A 175 -13.47 8.13 -8.18
N HIS A 176 -14.37 7.97 -7.22
CA HIS A 176 -15.63 8.72 -7.15
C HIS A 176 -15.39 10.22 -7.03
N SER A 177 -14.38 10.64 -6.26
CA SER A 177 -13.98 12.06 -6.16
C SER A 177 -13.48 12.65 -7.49
N LYS A 178 -13.04 11.80 -8.42
CA LYS A 178 -12.64 12.14 -9.79
C LYS A 178 -13.77 11.99 -10.81
N GLY A 179 -14.99 11.66 -10.36
CA GLY A 179 -16.15 11.46 -11.22
C GLY A 179 -16.12 10.17 -12.04
N ILE A 180 -15.39 9.15 -11.57
CA ILE A 180 -15.25 7.84 -12.24
C ILE A 180 -15.94 6.76 -11.40
N VAL A 181 -16.67 5.85 -12.06
CA VAL A 181 -17.31 4.66 -11.45
C VAL A 181 -16.63 3.40 -12.01
N HIS A 182 -16.23 2.46 -11.16
CA HIS A 182 -15.46 1.26 -11.53
C HIS A 182 -16.28 0.22 -12.31
N CYS A 183 -17.51 -0.06 -11.89
CA CYS A 183 -18.49 -0.97 -12.52
C CYS A 183 -18.14 -2.47 -12.56
N ASP A 184 -16.95 -2.94 -12.23
CA ASP A 184 -16.68 -4.41 -12.10
C ASP A 184 -15.87 -4.78 -10.85
N LEU A 185 -16.26 -4.26 -9.69
CA LEU A 185 -15.52 -4.54 -8.46
C LEU A 185 -15.87 -5.94 -7.90
N LYS A 186 -14.85 -6.77 -7.71
CA LYS A 186 -14.97 -8.15 -7.19
C LYS A 186 -13.63 -8.64 -6.59
N PRO A 187 -13.63 -9.70 -5.76
CA PRO A 187 -12.41 -10.26 -5.17
C PRO A 187 -11.30 -10.64 -6.15
N ASP A 188 -11.64 -11.04 -7.38
CA ASP A 188 -10.66 -11.37 -8.42
C ASP A 188 -9.86 -10.14 -8.90
N ASN A 189 -10.46 -8.95 -8.78
CA ASN A 189 -9.89 -7.68 -9.20
C ASN A 189 -9.17 -6.96 -8.04
N ILE A 190 -8.92 -7.65 -6.93
CA ILE A 190 -8.23 -7.11 -5.75
C ILE A 190 -6.98 -7.96 -5.48
N MET A 191 -5.81 -7.36 -5.56
CA MET A 191 -4.52 -8.01 -5.31
C MET A 191 -3.97 -7.64 -3.93
N ILE A 192 -3.52 -8.64 -3.17
CA ILE A 192 -2.81 -8.48 -1.89
C ILE A 192 -1.34 -8.83 -2.14
N CYS A 193 -0.46 -7.84 -1.98
CA CYS A 193 0.96 -7.96 -2.32
C CYS A 193 1.79 -8.47 -1.11
N ASP A 194 3.01 -8.95 -1.38
CA ASP A 194 3.88 -9.61 -0.40
C ASP A 194 4.21 -8.76 0.86
N PHE A 195 4.11 -7.43 0.76
CA PHE A 195 4.34 -6.48 1.87
C PHE A 195 3.05 -5.88 2.45
N GLY A 196 1.87 -6.45 2.14
CA GLY A 196 0.58 -5.97 2.64
C GLY A 196 -0.01 -4.75 1.91
N GLU A 197 0.57 -4.37 0.76
CA GLU A 197 -0.07 -3.46 -0.19
C GLU A 197 -1.34 -4.11 -0.76
N VAL A 198 -2.37 -3.31 -1.01
CA VAL A 198 -3.63 -3.76 -1.62
C VAL A 198 -3.86 -2.93 -2.86
N MET A 199 -4.15 -3.57 -3.99
CA MET A 199 -4.37 -2.88 -5.27
C MET A 199 -5.67 -3.32 -5.91
N VAL A 200 -6.47 -2.35 -6.31
CA VAL A 200 -7.64 -2.53 -7.17
C VAL A 200 -7.17 -2.53 -8.62
N MET A 201 -7.47 -3.62 -9.31
CA MET A 201 -7.10 -3.91 -10.68
C MET A 201 -8.34 -3.85 -11.59
N ASP A 202 -8.11 -3.80 -12.90
CA ASP A 202 -9.11 -4.03 -13.95
C ASP A 202 -10.29 -3.02 -14.00
N TRP A 203 -10.00 -1.85 -14.57
CA TRP A 203 -10.95 -0.74 -14.77
C TRP A 203 -11.64 -0.80 -16.14
N GLY A 204 -11.65 -1.96 -16.81
CA GLY A 204 -12.08 -2.11 -18.21
C GLY A 204 -13.54 -1.75 -18.51
N ILE A 205 -14.37 -1.64 -17.47
CA ILE A 205 -15.78 -1.27 -17.58
C ILE A 205 -16.05 0.07 -16.88
N ALA A 206 -15.01 0.74 -16.41
CA ALA A 206 -15.14 2.02 -15.73
C ALA A 206 -15.68 3.10 -16.66
N ARG A 207 -16.50 4.00 -16.12
CA ARG A 207 -17.16 5.06 -16.87
C ARG A 207 -17.24 6.35 -16.06
N PRO A 208 -17.23 7.54 -16.72
CA PRO A 208 -17.59 8.79 -16.07
C PRO A 208 -19.02 8.73 -15.49
N VAL A 209 -19.21 9.32 -14.31
CA VAL A 209 -20.53 9.47 -13.68
C VAL A 209 -21.49 10.17 -14.63
N GLY A 210 -22.72 9.67 -14.74
CA GLY A 210 -23.74 10.26 -15.62
C GLY A 210 -23.77 9.68 -17.04
N SER A 211 -22.85 8.78 -17.39
CA SER A 211 -22.89 8.05 -18.66
C SER A 211 -24.11 7.11 -18.71
N MET A 212 -24.80 7.03 -19.85
CA MET A 212 -25.86 6.02 -20.04
C MET A 212 -25.26 4.61 -20.06
N ALA A 213 -25.82 3.69 -19.29
CA ALA A 213 -25.54 2.26 -19.42
C ALA A 213 -26.07 1.77 -20.78
N GLY A 214 -25.19 1.65 -21.76
CA GLY A 214 -25.56 1.22 -23.11
C GLY A 214 -25.60 -0.30 -23.26
N ILE A 215 -26.80 -0.86 -23.32
CA ILE A 215 -27.11 -1.85 -24.37
C ILE A 215 -27.44 -1.02 -25.62
N PRO A 216 -26.81 -1.21 -26.79
CA PRO A 216 -27.10 -0.39 -27.97
C PRO A 216 -28.56 -0.56 -28.40
N ALA A 217 -29.24 0.57 -28.65
CA ALA A 217 -30.52 0.56 -29.35
C ALA A 217 -30.36 -0.06 -30.74
N PRO A 218 -31.34 -0.81 -31.27
CA PRO A 218 -31.22 -1.46 -32.56
C PRO A 218 -31.02 -0.44 -33.68
N LEU A 219 -30.11 -0.79 -34.61
CA LEU A 219 -29.92 -0.09 -35.87
C LEU A 219 -31.26 0.15 -36.58
N LYS A 220 -31.39 1.33 -37.16
CA LYS A 220 -32.45 1.72 -38.08
C LYS A 220 -32.71 0.60 -39.09
N THR A 221 -33.84 -0.06 -39.00
CA THR A 221 -34.43 -0.79 -40.12
C THR A 221 -35.38 0.14 -40.85
N GLY A 222 -35.33 0.08 -42.18
CA GLY A 222 -36.01 1.00 -43.07
C GLY A 222 -37.53 1.01 -42.93
N SER A 223 -38.08 2.16 -43.32
CA SER A 223 -39.39 2.34 -43.98
C SER A 223 -40.47 1.28 -43.65
N GLY A 224 -41.37 1.63 -42.72
CA GLY A 224 -42.58 0.88 -42.45
C GLY A 224 -43.56 1.67 -41.59
N GLU A 225 -44.40 2.45 -42.27
CA GLU A 225 -45.61 3.15 -41.85
C GLU A 225 -46.10 2.97 -40.39
N GLU A 226 -46.15 4.09 -39.65
CA GLU A 226 -47.02 4.27 -38.51
C GLU A 226 -48.50 4.14 -38.96
N LYS A 227 -49.20 3.14 -38.43
CA LYS A 227 -50.68 3.17 -38.36
C LYS A 227 -51.13 3.19 -36.92
N ALA A 228 -51.63 4.36 -36.52
CA ALA A 228 -52.40 4.55 -35.32
C ALA A 228 -53.72 3.76 -35.38
N VAL A 229 -54.01 3.00 -34.32
CA VAL A 229 -55.37 2.54 -34.01
C VAL A 229 -55.65 2.90 -32.55
N LYS A 230 -56.65 3.75 -32.35
CA LYS A 230 -57.27 4.06 -31.05
C LYS A 230 -58.38 3.04 -30.80
N THR A 231 -58.45 2.52 -29.56
CA THR A 231 -59.63 2.14 -28.74
C THR A 231 -59.08 1.32 -27.56
N GLY A 232 -59.45 1.45 -26.27
CA GLY A 232 -60.42 2.21 -25.52
C GLY A 232 -60.40 1.66 -24.07
N GLN A 233 -60.63 2.53 -23.09
CA GLN A 233 -61.16 2.32 -21.73
C GLN A 233 -60.66 1.15 -20.84
N GLY A 234 -60.03 1.53 -19.71
CA GLY A 234 -60.38 1.12 -18.35
C GLY A 234 -60.14 -0.33 -17.91
N GLU A 235 -59.11 -0.54 -17.06
CA GLU A 235 -59.19 -1.32 -15.80
C GLU A 235 -57.80 -1.42 -15.16
N GLU A 236 -57.74 -1.21 -13.84
CA GLU A 236 -56.56 -1.44 -12.99
C GLU A 236 -56.16 -2.92 -13.07
N LYS A 237 -54.92 -3.20 -13.48
CA LYS A 237 -54.31 -4.53 -13.39
C LYS A 237 -52.87 -4.43 -12.91
N THR A 238 -52.63 -5.18 -11.84
CA THR A 238 -51.36 -5.69 -11.32
C THR A 238 -50.30 -5.76 -12.42
N ILE A 239 -49.16 -5.08 -12.23
CA ILE A 239 -48.01 -5.17 -13.13
C ILE A 239 -47.39 -6.56 -12.93
N ALA A 240 -47.99 -7.57 -13.55
CA ALA A 240 -47.28 -8.76 -13.96
C ALA A 240 -46.33 -8.30 -15.07
N VAL A 241 -45.04 -8.21 -14.77
CA VAL A 241 -44.01 -8.04 -15.79
C VAL A 241 -44.00 -9.33 -16.61
N GLU A 242 -44.87 -9.42 -17.62
CA GLU A 242 -44.69 -10.35 -18.72
C GLU A 242 -43.40 -9.96 -19.42
N VAL A 243 -42.32 -10.68 -19.11
CA VAL A 243 -41.08 -10.68 -19.89
C VAL A 243 -41.43 -11.29 -21.25
N SER A 244 -41.97 -10.46 -22.15
CA SER A 244 -42.28 -10.89 -23.51
C SER A 244 -40.99 -11.38 -24.18
N SER A 245 -41.09 -12.53 -24.82
CA SER A 245 -40.00 -13.39 -25.29
C SER A 245 -39.20 -12.84 -26.48
N ARG A 246 -39.21 -11.52 -26.73
CA ARG A 246 -38.49 -10.88 -27.83
C ARG A 246 -38.03 -9.48 -27.45
N THR A 247 -36.85 -9.39 -26.83
CA THR A 247 -35.77 -8.39 -27.03
C THR A 247 -34.85 -8.38 -25.80
N VAL A 248 -34.06 -9.44 -25.63
CA VAL A 248 -32.71 -9.31 -25.05
C VAL A 248 -31.80 -9.44 -26.27
N SER A 249 -31.41 -8.31 -26.88
CA SER A 249 -30.50 -8.36 -28.02
C SER A 249 -29.09 -8.59 -27.51
N CYS A 250 -28.63 -9.83 -27.59
CA CYS A 250 -27.20 -10.12 -27.64
C CYS A 250 -26.64 -9.42 -28.88
N THR A 251 -25.59 -8.62 -28.71
CA THR A 251 -24.67 -8.31 -29.81
C THR A 251 -24.11 -9.61 -30.37
N SER A 252 -23.53 -9.59 -31.57
CA SER A 252 -22.89 -10.75 -32.20
C SER A 252 -21.75 -11.39 -31.38
N THR A 253 -21.42 -10.85 -30.19
CA THR A 253 -20.50 -11.40 -29.19
C THR A 253 -21.13 -11.78 -27.84
N GLY A 254 -22.41 -11.49 -27.59
CA GLY A 254 -23.21 -12.15 -26.54
C GLY A 254 -22.79 -11.99 -25.07
N GLN A 255 -22.03 -10.97 -24.66
CA GLN A 255 -21.60 -10.81 -23.26
C GLN A 255 -22.39 -9.74 -22.50
N ILE A 256 -23.06 -10.16 -21.42
CA ILE A 256 -23.40 -9.27 -20.30
C ILE A 256 -22.08 -8.98 -19.57
N MET A 257 -21.60 -7.73 -19.61
CA MET A 257 -20.31 -7.36 -19.01
C MET A 257 -20.39 -7.28 -17.48
N GLY A 258 -19.71 -8.21 -16.80
CA GLY A 258 -19.54 -8.28 -15.34
C GLY A 258 -19.73 -9.70 -14.77
N THR A 259 -19.15 -10.00 -13.61
CA THR A 259 -19.43 -11.28 -12.92
C THR A 259 -20.84 -11.21 -12.31
N PRO A 260 -21.81 -12.06 -12.71
CA PRO A 260 -23.24 -11.85 -12.45
C PRO A 260 -23.63 -11.59 -10.99
N GLY A 261 -22.94 -12.22 -10.05
CA GLY A 261 -23.20 -12.08 -8.61
C GLY A 261 -22.75 -10.74 -8.00
N PHE A 262 -22.09 -9.87 -8.76
CA PHE A 262 -21.59 -8.57 -8.30
C PHE A 262 -22.24 -7.39 -9.04
N ILE A 263 -23.11 -7.65 -10.02
CA ILE A 263 -23.75 -6.63 -10.86
C ILE A 263 -24.91 -5.95 -10.10
N ALA A 264 -24.88 -4.62 -10.04
CA ALA A 264 -25.93 -3.82 -9.45
C ALA A 264 -27.27 -3.91 -10.24
N PRO A 265 -28.44 -3.94 -9.60
CA PRO A 265 -29.73 -4.16 -10.26
C PRO A 265 -30.06 -3.12 -11.34
N GLU A 266 -29.71 -1.86 -11.11
CA GLU A 266 -29.93 -0.78 -12.06
C GLU A 266 -29.13 -0.98 -13.36
N ARG A 267 -27.98 -1.65 -13.32
CA ARG A 267 -27.17 -1.92 -14.53
C ARG A 267 -27.81 -2.96 -15.45
N ILE A 268 -28.74 -3.75 -14.93
CA ILE A 268 -29.50 -4.74 -15.68
C ILE A 268 -30.68 -4.07 -16.41
N ARG A 269 -31.15 -2.90 -15.91
CA ARG A 269 -32.29 -2.18 -16.47
C ARG A 269 -31.86 -1.35 -17.70
N PRO A 270 -32.63 -1.39 -18.82
CA PRO A 270 -32.34 -0.56 -19.99
C PRO A 270 -32.42 0.94 -19.64
N GLY A 271 -31.45 1.73 -20.13
CA GLY A 271 -31.46 3.20 -20.01
C GLY A 271 -31.07 3.74 -18.63
N ALA A 272 -30.57 2.91 -17.72
CA ALA A 272 -30.09 3.39 -16.42
C ALA A 272 -28.84 4.27 -16.58
N VAL A 273 -28.79 5.35 -15.79
CA VAL A 273 -27.61 6.22 -15.69
C VAL A 273 -26.64 5.59 -14.69
N LEU A 274 -25.35 5.49 -15.05
CA LEU A 274 -24.33 4.97 -14.16
C LEU A 274 -24.04 5.96 -13.03
N MET A 275 -24.19 5.49 -11.79
CA MET A 275 -24.04 6.26 -10.57
C MET A 275 -23.07 5.56 -9.61
N PRO A 276 -22.38 6.30 -8.73
CA PRO A 276 -21.53 5.74 -7.67
C PRO A 276 -22.17 4.62 -6.84
N ALA A 277 -23.50 4.65 -6.70
CA ALA A 277 -24.28 3.62 -6.01
C ALA A 277 -24.11 2.20 -6.57
N ALA A 278 -23.73 2.06 -7.85
CA ALA A 278 -23.45 0.76 -8.45
C ALA A 278 -22.16 0.14 -7.88
N ASP A 279 -21.11 0.94 -7.65
CA ASP A 279 -19.87 0.46 -7.01
C ASP A 279 -20.10 0.14 -5.53
N ILE A 280 -20.95 0.90 -4.84
CA ILE A 280 -21.36 0.62 -3.47
C ILE A 280 -22.03 -0.76 -3.37
N TYR A 281 -22.86 -1.12 -4.35
CA TYR A 281 -23.45 -2.46 -4.43
C TYR A 281 -22.36 -3.54 -4.63
N SER A 282 -21.42 -3.34 -5.55
CA SER A 282 -20.32 -4.29 -5.80
C SER A 282 -19.34 -4.40 -4.61
N LEU A 283 -19.11 -3.32 -3.86
CA LEU A 283 -18.41 -3.32 -2.57
C LEU A 283 -19.19 -4.15 -1.54
N GLY A 284 -20.52 -4.00 -1.47
CA GLY A 284 -21.39 -4.83 -0.64
C GLY A 284 -21.27 -6.32 -0.96
N ALA A 285 -21.26 -6.67 -2.26
CA ALA A 285 -21.06 -8.05 -2.74
C ALA A 285 -19.65 -8.59 -2.40
N THR A 286 -18.63 -7.73 -2.41
CA THR A 286 -17.26 -8.07 -2.03
C THR A 286 -17.15 -8.31 -0.51
N LEU A 287 -17.73 -7.43 0.31
CA LEU A 287 -17.80 -7.62 1.76
C LEU A 287 -18.59 -8.90 2.11
N TYR A 288 -19.71 -9.14 1.44
CA TYR A 288 -20.45 -10.39 1.55
C TYR A 288 -19.54 -11.60 1.30
N SER A 289 -18.72 -11.55 0.24
CA SER A 289 -17.80 -12.64 -0.11
C SER A 289 -16.72 -12.86 0.94
N ILE A 290 -16.22 -11.79 1.58
CA ILE A 290 -15.29 -11.89 2.71
C ILE A 290 -15.96 -12.59 3.91
N LEU A 291 -17.22 -12.28 4.20
CA LEU A 291 -17.94 -12.84 5.34
C LEU A 291 -18.35 -14.30 5.10
N ALA A 292 -18.98 -14.58 3.96
CA ALA A 292 -19.61 -15.87 3.67
C ALA A 292 -18.71 -16.83 2.88
N LEU A 293 -17.51 -16.40 2.44
CA LEU A 293 -16.59 -17.16 1.58
C LEU A 293 -17.24 -17.60 0.24
N ARG A 294 -18.26 -16.85 -0.21
CA ARG A 294 -19.00 -17.08 -1.46
C ARG A 294 -19.65 -15.78 -1.95
N ALA A 295 -19.94 -15.69 -3.24
CA ALA A 295 -20.72 -14.59 -3.80
C ALA A 295 -22.17 -14.58 -3.26
N PRO A 296 -22.83 -13.40 -3.21
CA PRO A 296 -24.21 -13.26 -2.75
C PRO A 296 -25.23 -13.97 -3.64
N LEU A 297 -24.95 -14.07 -4.93
CA LEU A 297 -25.76 -14.82 -5.90
C LEU A 297 -24.88 -15.86 -6.60
N ALA A 298 -25.32 -17.12 -6.58
CA ALA A 298 -24.69 -18.26 -7.27
C ALA A 298 -25.79 -19.20 -7.79
N GLY A 299 -25.58 -19.92 -8.89
CA GLY A 299 -26.58 -20.87 -9.42
C GLY A 299 -26.61 -21.05 -10.95
N LEU A 300 -27.48 -21.98 -11.37
CA LEU A 300 -27.40 -22.84 -12.58
C LEU A 300 -27.56 -22.16 -13.96
N ASP A 301 -28.02 -20.91 -14.05
CA ASP A 301 -28.11 -20.17 -15.32
C ASP A 301 -28.12 -18.63 -15.16
N MET A 302 -27.62 -17.95 -16.19
CA MET A 302 -27.45 -16.49 -16.27
C MET A 302 -28.76 -15.71 -16.03
N ARG A 303 -29.89 -16.20 -16.54
CA ARG A 303 -31.18 -15.51 -16.46
C ARG A 303 -31.70 -15.51 -15.03
N THR A 304 -31.58 -16.64 -14.34
CA THR A 304 -31.98 -16.78 -12.93
C THR A 304 -31.17 -15.85 -12.02
N LEU A 305 -29.86 -15.72 -12.26
CA LEU A 305 -28.99 -14.81 -11.50
C LEU A 305 -29.41 -13.34 -11.65
N LEU A 306 -29.70 -12.90 -12.87
CA LEU A 306 -30.12 -11.51 -13.14
C LEU A 306 -31.49 -11.21 -12.53
N LEU A 307 -32.43 -12.16 -12.61
CA LEU A 307 -33.74 -12.01 -11.96
C LEU A 307 -33.58 -11.85 -10.44
N ARG A 308 -32.73 -12.66 -9.81
CA ARG A 308 -32.47 -12.55 -8.36
C ARG A 308 -31.78 -11.25 -7.96
N ALA A 309 -30.88 -10.74 -8.80
CA ALA A 309 -30.29 -9.42 -8.59
C ALA A 309 -31.38 -8.34 -8.66
N LEU A 310 -32.25 -8.39 -9.67
CA LEU A 310 -33.37 -7.44 -9.82
C LEU A 310 -34.39 -7.49 -8.67
N THR A 311 -34.61 -8.67 -8.07
CA THR A 311 -35.55 -8.87 -6.96
C THR A 311 -34.91 -8.77 -5.57
N GLY A 312 -33.58 -8.64 -5.48
CA GLY A 312 -32.88 -8.58 -4.20
C GLY A 312 -32.93 -9.89 -3.41
N SER A 313 -33.11 -11.02 -4.09
CA SER A 313 -33.23 -12.35 -3.46
C SER A 313 -31.87 -12.91 -3.04
N ILE A 314 -31.23 -12.21 -2.10
CA ILE A 314 -29.93 -12.49 -1.50
C ILE A 314 -30.16 -12.96 -0.06
N VAL A 315 -29.52 -14.06 0.32
CA VAL A 315 -29.55 -14.58 1.68
C VAL A 315 -28.59 -13.74 2.52
N PRO A 316 -28.98 -13.11 3.64
CA PRO A 316 -28.04 -12.39 4.49
C PRO A 316 -26.89 -13.28 5.00
N PRO A 317 -25.63 -12.83 5.02
CA PRO A 317 -24.50 -13.63 5.50
C PRO A 317 -24.74 -14.27 6.88
N ALA A 318 -25.33 -13.53 7.83
CA ALA A 318 -25.60 -14.04 9.17
C ALA A 318 -26.63 -15.19 9.21
N ALA A 319 -27.45 -15.37 8.17
CA ALA A 319 -28.40 -16.49 8.11
C ALA A 319 -27.69 -17.85 8.02
N TYR A 320 -26.45 -17.89 7.50
CA TYR A 320 -25.67 -19.12 7.46
C TYR A 320 -25.13 -19.56 8.83
N ASN A 321 -25.29 -18.75 9.88
CA ASN A 321 -24.97 -19.15 11.24
C ASN A 321 -25.99 -20.15 11.80
N ASP A 322 -27.18 -20.24 11.21
CA ASP A 322 -28.22 -21.19 11.60
C ASP A 322 -27.89 -22.60 11.07
N PRO A 323 -27.67 -23.59 11.95
CA PRO A 323 -27.39 -24.96 11.54
C PRO A 323 -28.52 -25.62 10.73
N GLU A 324 -29.76 -25.15 10.84
CA GLU A 324 -30.92 -25.71 10.12
C GLU A 324 -31.11 -25.09 8.73
N PHE A 325 -30.40 -23.99 8.43
CA PHE A 325 -30.53 -23.30 7.16
C PHE A 325 -30.03 -24.16 5.98
N LYS A 326 -30.95 -24.53 5.09
CA LYS A 326 -30.63 -25.28 3.86
C LYS A 326 -30.37 -24.34 2.69
N ASP A 327 -29.09 -24.20 2.37
CA ASP A 327 -28.59 -23.42 1.24
C ASP A 327 -28.92 -24.12 -0.10
N ARG A 328 -30.02 -23.68 -0.72
CA ARG A 328 -30.55 -24.27 -1.97
C ARG A 328 -29.66 -24.03 -3.20
N ASP A 329 -28.67 -23.14 -3.10
CA ASP A 329 -27.77 -22.76 -4.20
C ASP A 329 -26.44 -23.55 -4.18
N ARG A 330 -26.31 -24.57 -3.34
CA ARG A 330 -25.10 -25.39 -3.24
C ARG A 330 -25.09 -26.58 -4.19
N GLU A 331 -23.96 -26.78 -4.86
CA GLU A 331 -23.66 -27.99 -5.64
C GLU A 331 -23.20 -29.17 -4.77
N ARG A 332 -22.76 -28.94 -3.53
CA ARG A 332 -22.30 -29.98 -2.57
C ARG A 332 -22.72 -29.64 -1.13
N ASP A 333 -23.11 -30.67 -0.37
CA ASP A 333 -23.57 -30.59 1.04
C ASP A 333 -22.45 -30.43 2.09
N GLU A 334 -21.23 -30.02 1.71
CA GLU A 334 -20.11 -29.87 2.66
C GLU A 334 -20.28 -28.61 3.54
N PRO A 335 -20.26 -28.68 4.89
CA PRO A 335 -20.39 -27.51 5.76
C PRO A 335 -19.28 -26.49 5.47
N ILE A 336 -19.63 -25.21 5.25
CA ILE A 336 -18.61 -24.16 5.18
C ILE A 336 -18.37 -23.73 6.62
N SER A 337 -17.13 -23.89 7.09
CA SER A 337 -16.74 -23.39 8.40
C SER A 337 -16.22 -21.96 8.25
N PHE A 338 -16.80 -21.01 8.98
CA PHE A 338 -16.37 -19.60 8.97
C PHE A 338 -15.20 -19.37 9.93
N VAL A 339 -14.16 -20.21 9.82
CA VAL A 339 -12.99 -20.27 10.73
C VAL A 339 -12.20 -18.97 10.84
N HIS A 340 -12.30 -18.08 9.86
CA HIS A 340 -11.69 -16.75 9.88
C HIS A 340 -12.48 -15.74 10.71
N CYS A 341 -13.74 -16.03 11.02
CA CYS A 341 -14.61 -15.26 11.89
C CYS A 341 -14.50 -15.73 13.36
N HIS A 342 -14.79 -14.84 14.30
CA HIS A 342 -14.79 -15.16 15.72
C HIS A 342 -15.82 -16.26 16.02
N GLU A 343 -15.42 -17.26 16.80
CA GLU A 343 -16.24 -18.45 17.14
C GLU A 343 -16.82 -19.20 15.93
N GLY A 344 -16.29 -18.98 14.73
CA GLY A 344 -16.83 -19.58 13.52
C GLY A 344 -18.19 -19.01 13.09
N LYS A 345 -18.56 -17.80 13.53
CA LYS A 345 -19.85 -17.16 13.21
C LYS A 345 -19.69 -15.82 12.50
N ILE A 346 -20.51 -15.57 11.50
CA ILE A 346 -20.55 -14.30 10.77
C ILE A 346 -21.19 -13.22 11.64
N PRO A 347 -20.52 -12.06 11.87
CA PRO A 347 -21.09 -10.97 12.66
C PRO A 347 -22.34 -10.36 12.01
N VAL A 348 -23.43 -10.25 12.77
CA VAL A 348 -24.71 -9.70 12.28
C VAL A 348 -24.57 -8.25 11.84
N ALA A 349 -23.77 -7.44 12.54
CA ALA A 349 -23.54 -6.04 12.15
C ALA A 349 -22.87 -5.93 10.77
N LEU A 350 -21.80 -6.70 10.53
CA LEU A 350 -21.14 -6.76 9.22
C LEU A 350 -22.06 -7.31 8.13
N SER A 351 -22.90 -8.31 8.48
CA SER A 351 -23.95 -8.80 7.59
C SER A 351 -24.93 -7.68 7.23
N GLY A 352 -25.36 -6.87 8.20
CA GLY A 352 -26.22 -5.71 7.97
C GLY A 352 -25.57 -4.64 7.09
N ILE A 353 -24.31 -4.31 7.33
CA ILE A 353 -23.53 -3.37 6.51
C ILE A 353 -23.45 -3.88 5.06
N ALA A 354 -23.12 -5.16 4.86
CA ALA A 354 -23.08 -5.77 3.53
C ALA A 354 -24.46 -5.74 2.85
N MET A 355 -25.53 -6.08 3.58
CA MET A 355 -26.89 -6.11 3.04
C MET A 355 -27.45 -4.72 2.72
N LYS A 356 -27.10 -3.70 3.51
CA LYS A 356 -27.45 -2.29 3.23
C LYS A 356 -26.78 -1.82 1.93
N ALA A 357 -25.51 -2.14 1.74
CA ALA A 357 -24.81 -1.86 0.48
C ALA A 357 -25.42 -2.63 -0.72
N LEU A 358 -25.91 -3.86 -0.48
CA LEU A 358 -26.57 -4.72 -1.47
C LEU A 358 -28.06 -4.42 -1.71
N SER A 359 -28.62 -3.33 -1.17
CA SER A 359 -30.04 -3.04 -1.38
C SER A 359 -30.35 -2.75 -2.86
N VAL A 360 -31.49 -3.27 -3.33
CA VAL A 360 -31.99 -3.02 -4.69
C VAL A 360 -32.43 -1.58 -4.86
N HIS A 361 -33.01 -1.03 -3.79
CA HIS A 361 -33.50 0.33 -3.71
C HIS A 361 -32.31 1.28 -3.45
N LEU A 362 -32.24 2.37 -4.22
CA LEU A 362 -31.10 3.30 -4.15
C LEU A 362 -31.15 4.12 -2.85
N GLU A 363 -32.35 4.47 -2.41
CA GLU A 363 -32.66 5.20 -1.19
C GLU A 363 -32.24 4.45 0.09
N ASP A 364 -32.19 3.12 0.04
CA ASP A 364 -31.79 2.27 1.16
C ASP A 364 -30.29 1.95 1.18
N ARG A 365 -29.57 2.24 0.08
CA ARG A 365 -28.12 2.07 -0.02
C ARG A 365 -27.37 3.21 0.66
N TYR A 366 -26.10 2.99 0.95
CA TYR A 366 -25.21 4.07 1.38
C TYR A 366 -25.15 5.17 0.31
N ALA A 367 -25.19 6.43 0.75
CA ALA A 367 -25.12 7.57 -0.14
C ALA A 367 -23.71 7.72 -0.77
N SER A 368 -22.68 7.32 -0.03
CA SER A 368 -21.27 7.35 -0.48
C SER A 368 -20.48 6.14 0.04
N VAL A 369 -19.31 5.91 -0.56
CA VAL A 369 -18.35 4.89 -0.08
C VAL A 369 -17.83 5.25 1.32
N GLN A 370 -17.69 6.54 1.61
CA GLN A 370 -17.27 7.04 2.92
C GLN A 370 -18.29 6.70 4.01
N ASP A 371 -19.59 6.72 3.71
CA ASP A 371 -20.62 6.30 4.68
C ASP A 371 -20.54 4.80 4.98
N LEU A 372 -20.24 3.98 3.96
CA LEU A 372 -19.98 2.56 4.13
C LEU A 372 -18.72 2.32 4.98
N GLN A 373 -17.64 3.06 4.71
CA GLN A 373 -16.41 3.02 5.50
C GLN A 373 -16.66 3.46 6.94
N ALA A 374 -17.44 4.52 7.17
CA ALA A 374 -17.75 5.00 8.51
C ALA A 374 -18.48 3.93 9.34
N ASP A 375 -19.43 3.20 8.76
CA ASP A 375 -20.07 2.08 9.45
C ASP A 375 -19.07 0.93 9.68
N LEU A 376 -18.21 0.61 8.72
CA LEU A 376 -17.21 -0.43 8.90
C LEU A 376 -16.17 -0.08 9.97
N GLU A 377 -15.67 1.16 9.98
CA GLU A 377 -14.77 1.71 10.98
C GLU A 377 -15.46 1.77 12.35
N ALA A 378 -16.72 2.17 12.39
CA ALA A 378 -17.51 2.17 13.61
C ALA A 378 -17.61 0.73 14.14
N TYR A 379 -17.86 -0.28 13.30
CA TYR A 379 -17.79 -1.68 13.73
C TYR A 379 -16.40 -2.07 14.25
N GLN A 380 -15.32 -1.77 13.53
CA GLN A 380 -13.95 -2.14 13.92
C GLN A 380 -13.45 -1.41 15.18
N ASN A 381 -13.95 -0.20 15.42
CA ASN A 381 -13.67 0.58 16.62
C ASN A 381 -14.68 0.32 17.74
N GLY A 382 -15.65 -0.57 17.52
CA GLY A 382 -16.65 -0.95 18.51
C GLY A 382 -17.70 0.10 18.83
N ARG A 383 -17.99 0.99 17.88
CA ARG A 383 -19.00 2.05 17.94
C ARG A 383 -20.33 1.68 17.27
N ILE A 384 -20.53 0.41 16.89
CA ILE A 384 -21.80 -0.12 16.36
C ILE A 384 -22.40 -1.12 17.33
N TRP A 385 -23.74 -1.12 17.41
CA TRP A 385 -24.54 -2.15 18.06
C TRP A 385 -24.49 -3.46 17.28
N ASN A 386 -23.88 -4.49 17.87
CA ASN A 386 -23.85 -5.85 17.34
C ASN A 386 -24.97 -6.67 17.94
N LEU A 387 -25.85 -7.24 17.11
CA LEU A 387 -26.86 -8.17 17.60
C LEU A 387 -26.19 -9.42 18.19
N VAL A 388 -26.43 -9.65 19.48
CA VAL A 388 -25.98 -10.82 20.24
C VAL A 388 -27.03 -11.92 20.20
N LEU A 389 -28.30 -11.54 20.33
CA LEU A 389 -29.43 -12.46 20.40
C LEU A 389 -30.65 -11.84 19.74
N GLU A 390 -31.38 -12.63 18.94
CA GLU A 390 -32.78 -12.39 18.60
C GLU A 390 -33.58 -13.61 19.04
N GLN A 391 -34.67 -13.38 19.77
CA GLN A 391 -35.58 -14.41 20.28
C GLN A 391 -37.00 -14.06 19.87
N ASP A 392 -37.67 -14.98 19.20
CA ASP A 392 -39.07 -14.91 18.78
C ASP A 392 -39.96 -15.98 19.45
N PHE A 393 -39.43 -16.65 20.48
CA PHE A 393 -40.06 -17.73 21.26
C PHE A 393 -40.70 -18.87 20.45
N ALA A 394 -40.36 -19.02 19.17
CA ALA A 394 -40.74 -20.15 18.34
C ALA A 394 -39.79 -21.34 18.53
N GLY A 395 -40.25 -22.54 18.17
CA GLY A 395 -39.42 -23.74 18.11
C GLY A 395 -39.37 -24.59 19.39
N PRO A 396 -38.47 -25.59 19.44
CA PRO A 396 -38.51 -26.66 20.44
C PRO A 396 -37.96 -26.30 21.83
N ASP A 397 -37.09 -25.30 21.93
CA ASP A 397 -36.56 -24.79 23.22
C ASP A 397 -36.55 -23.25 23.26
N PRO A 398 -37.74 -22.63 23.38
CA PRO A 398 -37.92 -21.17 23.27
C PRO A 398 -37.29 -20.39 24.43
N LEU A 399 -36.83 -21.06 25.50
CA LEU A 399 -36.19 -20.47 26.67
C LEU A 399 -34.72 -20.89 26.84
N ALA A 400 -34.10 -21.47 25.81
CA ALA A 400 -32.71 -21.94 25.86
C ALA A 400 -31.74 -20.89 26.44
N GLN A 401 -31.88 -19.63 26.02
CA GLN A 401 -31.01 -18.51 26.40
C GLN A 401 -31.49 -17.71 27.62
N TRP A 402 -32.61 -18.11 28.22
CA TRP A 402 -33.31 -17.32 29.24
C TRP A 402 -33.55 -18.12 30.52
N GLU A 403 -33.43 -17.44 31.65
CA GLU A 403 -33.77 -17.95 32.98
C GLU A 403 -34.88 -17.09 33.57
N ILE A 404 -35.96 -17.72 34.01
CA ILE A 404 -37.11 -17.03 34.59
C ILE A 404 -36.99 -17.10 36.11
N LEU A 405 -36.84 -15.93 36.73
CA LEU A 405 -36.70 -15.78 38.16
C LEU A 405 -37.95 -15.10 38.71
N GLY A 406 -38.78 -15.90 39.39
CA GLY A 406 -40.04 -15.44 39.96
C GLY A 406 -41.21 -15.49 38.98
N GLY A 407 -42.39 -15.77 39.54
CA GLY A 407 -43.67 -15.85 38.86
C GLY A 407 -43.93 -17.09 38.00
N HIS A 408 -45.01 -17.05 37.23
CA HIS A 408 -45.43 -18.10 36.31
C HIS A 408 -45.14 -17.71 34.85
N SER A 409 -44.67 -18.68 34.07
CA SER A 409 -44.39 -18.50 32.65
C SER A 409 -45.00 -19.62 31.83
N GLU A 410 -45.45 -19.26 30.62
CA GLU A 410 -46.02 -20.20 29.67
C GLU A 410 -45.72 -19.72 28.25
N ILE A 411 -45.45 -20.64 27.32
CA ILE A 411 -45.30 -20.33 25.90
C ILE A 411 -46.61 -20.69 25.20
N LYS A 412 -47.24 -19.72 24.53
CA LYS A 412 -48.46 -19.92 23.73
C LYS A 412 -48.32 -19.20 22.40
N ASN A 413 -48.59 -19.91 21.30
CA ASN A 413 -48.56 -19.35 19.95
C ASN A 413 -47.23 -18.60 19.64
N ASP A 414 -46.10 -19.18 20.04
CA ASP A 414 -44.77 -18.57 19.92
C ASP A 414 -44.62 -17.23 20.66
N GLU A 415 -45.43 -17.00 21.71
CA GLU A 415 -45.33 -15.84 22.59
C GLU A 415 -45.01 -16.29 24.02
N LEU A 416 -44.17 -15.53 24.73
CA LEU A 416 -43.88 -15.73 26.14
C LEU A 416 -44.89 -14.97 27.00
N HIS A 417 -45.74 -15.71 27.71
CA HIS A 417 -46.66 -15.18 28.71
C HIS A 417 -46.01 -15.23 30.09
N LEU A 418 -45.88 -14.06 30.72
CA LEU A 418 -45.44 -13.93 32.11
C LEU A 418 -46.61 -13.43 32.97
N SER A 419 -46.91 -14.16 34.05
CA SER A 419 -48.05 -13.88 34.94
C SER A 419 -47.72 -14.20 36.40
N LEU A 420 -48.45 -13.59 37.35
CA LEU A 420 -48.44 -13.91 38.80
C LEU A 420 -47.04 -14.02 39.47
N GLY A 421 -46.56 -12.97 40.17
CA GLY A 421 -45.34 -13.05 41.01
C GLY A 421 -44.64 -11.70 41.25
N GLU A 422 -43.87 -11.57 42.34
CA GLU A 422 -43.08 -10.38 42.68
C GLU A 422 -41.63 -10.73 43.09
N PRO A 423 -40.61 -10.09 42.50
CA PRO A 423 -40.53 -9.56 41.13
C PRO A 423 -40.39 -10.69 40.09
N GLN A 424 -40.82 -10.43 38.85
CA GLN A 424 -40.60 -11.33 37.71
C GLN A 424 -39.42 -10.82 36.88
N LEU A 425 -38.38 -11.63 36.78
CA LEU A 425 -37.22 -11.33 35.93
C LEU A 425 -37.08 -12.39 34.85
N LEU A 426 -36.89 -11.93 33.62
CA LEU A 426 -36.44 -12.73 32.51
C LEU A 426 -34.95 -12.43 32.30
N LEU A 427 -34.09 -13.24 32.90
CA LEU A 427 -32.64 -13.07 32.93
C LEU A 427 -32.00 -13.71 31.69
N PHE A 428 -31.17 -12.96 30.98
CA PHE A 428 -30.35 -13.53 29.91
C PHE A 428 -29.24 -14.39 30.51
N LYS A 429 -29.12 -15.64 30.06
CA LYS A 429 -28.12 -16.58 30.61
C LYS A 429 -26.69 -16.17 30.30
N GLY A 430 -26.45 -15.49 29.17
CA GLY A 430 -25.13 -14.97 28.82
C GLY A 430 -24.68 -13.80 29.70
N GLU A 431 -23.38 -13.51 29.66
CA GLU A 431 -22.77 -12.41 30.40
C GLU A 431 -22.33 -11.31 29.43
N LEU A 432 -22.88 -10.11 29.57
CA LEU A 432 -22.62 -8.99 28.68
C LEU A 432 -22.12 -7.76 29.47
N PRO A 433 -20.79 -7.58 29.58
CA PRO A 433 -20.22 -6.39 30.19
C PRO A 433 -20.30 -5.18 29.25
N GLY A 434 -20.24 -3.98 29.82
CA GLY A 434 -20.03 -2.75 29.05
C GLY A 434 -21.32 -2.14 28.49
N ASP A 435 -21.33 -1.89 27.20
CA ASP A 435 -22.39 -1.17 26.51
C ASP A 435 -23.38 -2.13 25.87
N VAL A 436 -24.65 -1.99 26.23
CA VAL A 436 -25.72 -2.92 25.87
C VAL A 436 -26.94 -2.14 25.41
N ARG A 437 -27.65 -2.69 24.43
CA ARG A 437 -28.98 -2.27 24.04
C ARG A 437 -29.91 -3.48 24.02
N ILE A 438 -31.10 -3.33 24.58
CA ILE A 438 -32.15 -4.35 24.57
C ILE A 438 -33.37 -3.75 23.88
N GLU A 439 -33.88 -4.43 22.88
CA GLU A 439 -35.16 -4.13 22.25
C GLU A 439 -36.13 -5.27 22.50
N PHE A 440 -37.39 -4.97 22.80
CA PHE A 440 -38.41 -6.01 22.96
C PHE A 440 -39.79 -5.51 22.55
N GLU A 441 -40.59 -6.45 22.03
CA GLU A 441 -41.98 -6.23 21.62
C GLU A 441 -42.88 -6.88 22.66
N ALA A 442 -43.65 -6.07 23.41
CA ALA A 442 -44.48 -6.56 24.50
C ALA A 442 -45.83 -5.85 24.61
N ARG A 443 -46.82 -6.55 25.17
CA ARG A 443 -48.16 -6.02 25.52
C ARG A 443 -48.60 -6.53 26.89
N GLN A 444 -49.56 -5.84 27.51
CA GLN A 444 -50.17 -6.28 28.77
C GLN A 444 -51.67 -6.52 28.60
N GLU A 445 -52.16 -7.65 29.13
CA GLU A 445 -53.56 -8.07 28.97
C GLU A 445 -54.35 -8.20 30.28
N GLY A 446 -53.70 -7.97 31.43
CA GLY A 446 -54.32 -8.00 32.77
C GLY A 446 -55.21 -6.80 33.11
N VAL A 447 -55.96 -6.92 34.21
CA VAL A 447 -56.78 -5.82 34.77
C VAL A 447 -55.89 -4.70 35.35
N TYR A 448 -54.71 -5.07 35.84
CA TYR A 448 -53.70 -4.15 36.35
C TYR A 448 -52.57 -4.05 35.32
N LEU A 449 -52.32 -2.81 34.86
CA LEU A 449 -51.20 -2.47 33.98
C LEU A 449 -50.08 -1.86 34.82
N ASN A 450 -48.84 -2.19 34.49
CA ASN A 450 -47.65 -1.73 35.20
C ASN A 450 -46.46 -1.63 34.24
N ALA A 451 -45.25 -1.36 34.74
CA ALA A 451 -44.09 -1.13 33.92
C ALA A 451 -43.79 -2.23 32.90
N LEU A 452 -43.47 -1.83 31.67
CA LEU A 452 -42.60 -2.59 30.79
C LEU A 452 -41.15 -2.23 31.13
N GLY A 453 -40.45 -3.13 31.79
CA GLY A 453 -39.14 -2.87 32.38
C GLY A 453 -38.00 -3.71 31.79
N ALA A 454 -36.80 -3.13 31.79
CA ALA A 454 -35.57 -3.82 31.43
C ALA A 454 -34.41 -3.35 32.32
N PHE A 455 -33.41 -4.19 32.52
CA PHE A 455 -32.22 -3.84 33.30
C PHE A 455 -30.93 -4.20 32.56
N ILE A 456 -29.91 -3.36 32.74
CA ILE A 456 -28.59 -3.45 32.12
C ILE A 456 -27.50 -3.24 33.17
N GLY A 457 -26.41 -4.02 33.11
CA GLY A 457 -25.25 -3.82 33.98
C GLY A 457 -25.52 -4.15 35.46
N ALA A 458 -26.40 -5.11 35.71
CA ALA A 458 -26.66 -5.64 37.04
C ALA A 458 -25.56 -6.63 37.47
N VAL A 459 -25.36 -6.75 38.78
CA VAL A 459 -24.39 -7.68 39.36
C VAL A 459 -24.95 -9.10 39.32
N ARG A 460 -24.28 -9.99 38.59
CA ARG A 460 -24.78 -11.36 38.35
C ARG A 460 -24.91 -12.21 39.61
N SER A 461 -24.04 -11.99 40.59
CA SER A 461 -24.04 -12.70 41.88
C SER A 461 -25.05 -12.15 42.90
N ALA A 462 -25.79 -11.10 42.55
CA ALA A 462 -26.78 -10.51 43.44
C ALA A 462 -27.96 -11.46 43.70
N ASN A 463 -28.69 -11.20 44.79
CA ASN A 463 -29.94 -11.88 45.08
C ASN A 463 -30.90 -11.76 43.87
N PRO A 464 -31.45 -12.88 43.35
CA PRO A 464 -32.41 -12.87 42.24
C PRO A 464 -33.53 -11.84 42.39
N LYS A 465 -34.02 -11.58 43.61
CA LYS A 465 -35.10 -10.60 43.84
C LYS A 465 -34.65 -9.13 43.74
N GLU A 466 -33.36 -8.87 43.87
CA GLU A 466 -32.78 -7.52 43.92
C GLU A 466 -31.87 -7.24 42.73
N MET A 467 -31.61 -8.25 41.88
CA MET A 467 -30.64 -8.18 40.79
C MET A 467 -30.88 -6.99 39.86
N ALA A 468 -32.11 -6.79 39.39
CA ALA A 468 -32.47 -5.67 38.53
C ALA A 468 -32.21 -4.29 39.17
N LEU A 469 -32.19 -4.20 40.50
CA LEU A 469 -31.93 -2.96 41.24
C LEU A 469 -30.45 -2.64 41.39
N THR A 470 -29.55 -3.61 41.14
CA THR A 470 -28.11 -3.40 41.30
C THR A 470 -27.46 -2.68 40.13
N GLY A 471 -28.12 -2.63 38.97
CA GLY A 471 -27.63 -2.01 37.74
C GLY A 471 -28.40 -0.75 37.34
N TYR A 472 -28.49 -0.52 36.03
CA TYR A 472 -29.47 0.41 35.45
C TYR A 472 -30.79 -0.30 35.20
N LYS A 473 -31.88 0.26 35.71
CA LYS A 473 -33.24 -0.24 35.50
C LYS A 473 -34.05 0.82 34.76
N PHE A 474 -34.68 0.43 33.67
CA PHE A 474 -35.51 1.27 32.81
C PHE A 474 -36.96 0.79 32.93
N GLU A 475 -37.89 1.71 33.14
CA GLU A 475 -39.31 1.39 33.26
C GLU A 475 -40.15 2.38 32.44
N TYR A 476 -40.98 1.86 31.55
CA TYR A 476 -42.00 2.63 30.82
C TYR A 476 -43.37 2.27 31.38
N GLY A 477 -44.12 3.27 31.83
CA GLY A 477 -45.37 3.03 32.57
C GLY A 477 -45.15 2.44 33.97
N GLY A 478 -44.06 2.80 34.64
CA GLY A 478 -43.85 2.47 36.05
C GLY A 478 -44.74 3.27 37.01
N PHE A 479 -44.78 2.85 38.27
CA PHE A 479 -45.57 3.46 39.36
C PHE A 479 -47.05 3.62 38.99
N ASP A 480 -47.76 2.50 38.90
CA ASP A 480 -49.17 2.47 38.50
C ASP A 480 -49.41 3.11 37.14
N ASN A 481 -48.52 2.83 36.18
CA ASN A 481 -48.66 3.26 34.79
C ASN A 481 -48.60 4.79 34.59
N SER A 482 -47.82 5.50 35.42
CA SER A 482 -47.81 6.97 35.44
C SER A 482 -46.46 7.62 35.11
N LEU A 483 -45.34 6.89 35.23
CA LEU A 483 -44.00 7.44 35.10
C LEU A 483 -43.10 6.59 34.22
N ASN A 484 -42.23 7.26 33.46
CA ASN A 484 -41.06 6.66 32.84
C ASN A 484 -39.88 6.93 33.76
N VAL A 485 -39.10 5.90 34.09
CA VAL A 485 -38.05 6.02 35.10
C VAL A 485 -36.78 5.32 34.65
N ILE A 486 -35.63 5.95 34.89
CA ILE A 486 -34.32 5.29 34.91
C ILE A 486 -33.81 5.31 36.34
N GLU A 487 -33.52 4.13 36.89
CA GLU A 487 -32.88 3.94 38.20
C GLU A 487 -31.46 3.43 38.02
N ARG A 488 -30.55 3.88 38.89
CA ARG A 488 -29.17 3.41 39.00
C ARG A 488 -28.94 2.97 40.44
N CYS A 489 -28.64 1.69 40.67
CA CYS A 489 -28.47 1.14 42.02
C CYS A 489 -29.64 1.48 42.96
N ALA A 490 -30.88 1.20 42.52
CA ALA A 490 -32.14 1.52 43.20
C ALA A 490 -32.43 3.02 43.43
N ARG A 491 -31.62 3.93 42.88
CA ARG A 491 -31.83 5.38 42.96
C ARG A 491 -32.32 5.91 41.62
N ARG A 492 -33.46 6.61 41.61
CA ARG A 492 -33.98 7.29 40.41
C ARG A 492 -33.02 8.39 39.97
N ILE A 493 -32.62 8.36 38.71
CA ILE A 493 -31.72 9.34 38.09
C ILE A 493 -32.38 10.09 36.93
N ALA A 494 -33.45 9.55 36.33
CA ALA A 494 -34.33 10.28 35.41
C ALA A 494 -35.79 9.87 35.63
N ILE A 495 -36.70 10.84 35.49
CA ILE A 495 -38.14 10.67 35.61
C ILE A 495 -38.82 11.58 34.59
N GLU A 496 -39.73 11.01 33.80
CA GLU A 496 -40.67 11.75 32.95
C GLU A 496 -42.09 11.19 33.12
N HIS A 497 -43.11 11.98 32.78
CA HIS A 497 -44.48 11.49 32.77
C HIS A 497 -44.68 10.48 31.65
N ALA A 498 -45.18 9.29 31.99
CA ALA A 498 -45.50 8.29 30.99
C ALA A 498 -46.79 8.64 30.25
N SER A 499 -46.85 8.27 28.97
CA SER A 499 -48.15 7.97 28.37
C SER A 499 -48.60 6.63 28.98
N PRO A 500 -49.80 6.54 29.58
CA PRO A 500 -50.26 5.30 30.17
C PRO A 500 -50.25 4.18 29.13
N LEU A 501 -49.70 3.02 29.50
CA LEU A 501 -49.88 1.77 28.78
C LEU A 501 -51.37 1.49 28.62
N GLU A 502 -51.74 1.04 27.43
CA GLU A 502 -53.09 0.63 27.08
C GLU A 502 -53.16 -0.89 26.96
N ARG A 503 -54.25 -1.46 27.44
CA ARG A 503 -54.46 -2.91 27.44
C ARG A 503 -54.48 -3.45 26.01
N GLY A 504 -53.68 -4.49 25.76
CA GLY A 504 -53.60 -5.17 24.47
C GLY A 504 -52.81 -4.42 23.38
N VAL A 505 -52.32 -3.21 23.64
CA VAL A 505 -51.46 -2.48 22.69
C VAL A 505 -50.05 -3.04 22.73
N ILE A 506 -49.47 -3.28 21.56
CA ILE A 506 -48.08 -3.73 21.40
C ILE A 506 -47.17 -2.51 21.44
N TYR A 507 -46.15 -2.57 22.30
CA TYR A 507 -45.12 -1.56 22.44
C TYR A 507 -43.77 -2.14 22.02
N ASN A 508 -43.07 -1.41 21.16
CA ASN A 508 -41.68 -1.70 20.80
C ASN A 508 -40.77 -0.86 21.69
N VAL A 509 -40.23 -1.46 22.74
CA VAL A 509 -39.42 -0.78 23.75
C VAL A 509 -37.95 -1.05 23.47
N GLY A 510 -37.13 0.00 23.42
CA GLY A 510 -35.68 -0.09 23.28
C GLY A 510 -34.97 0.66 24.40
N VAL A 511 -34.13 -0.03 25.17
CA VAL A 511 -33.29 0.57 26.22
C VAL A 511 -31.82 0.42 25.86
N GLU A 512 -31.03 1.46 26.07
CA GLU A 512 -29.60 1.46 25.76
C GLU A 512 -28.79 2.13 26.86
N LYS A 513 -27.62 1.53 27.13
CA LYS A 513 -26.52 2.12 27.89
C LYS A 513 -25.30 2.14 26.98
N ASN A 514 -24.81 3.33 26.66
CA ASN A 514 -23.68 3.59 25.79
C ASN A 514 -22.74 4.56 26.49
N ASP A 515 -21.64 4.06 27.04
CA ASP A 515 -20.71 4.79 27.89
C ASP A 515 -21.47 5.51 29.03
N SER A 516 -21.53 6.84 29.01
CA SER A 516 -22.27 7.68 29.94
C SER A 516 -23.71 7.95 29.52
N ARG A 517 -24.11 7.63 28.29
CA ARG A 517 -25.45 7.90 27.78
C ARG A 517 -26.42 6.76 28.09
N LEU A 518 -27.56 7.10 28.68
CA LEU A 518 -28.68 6.20 28.92
C LEU A 518 -29.87 6.68 28.13
N ARG A 519 -30.55 5.79 27.42
CA ARG A 519 -31.73 6.15 26.63
C ARG A 519 -32.77 5.04 26.62
N MET A 520 -34.02 5.46 26.62
CA MET A 520 -35.20 4.63 26.47
C MET A 520 -36.05 5.16 25.31
N THR A 521 -36.45 4.26 24.44
CA THR A 521 -37.24 4.52 23.25
C THR A 521 -38.48 3.64 23.26
N VAL A 522 -39.60 4.18 22.79
CA VAL A 522 -40.86 3.43 22.63
C VAL A 522 -41.46 3.77 21.28
N ASN A 523 -41.79 2.75 20.49
CA ASN A 523 -42.34 2.89 19.14
C ASN A 523 -41.50 3.82 18.24
N GLY A 524 -40.17 3.71 18.38
CA GLY A 524 -39.18 4.49 17.62
C GLY A 524 -38.99 5.94 18.08
N ARG A 525 -39.63 6.37 19.18
CA ARG A 525 -39.48 7.72 19.75
C ARG A 525 -38.68 7.70 21.04
N ASP A 526 -37.87 8.72 21.27
CA ASP A 526 -37.15 8.90 22.52
C ASP A 526 -38.12 9.32 23.62
N VAL A 527 -38.20 8.49 24.65
CA VAL A 527 -39.06 8.73 25.81
C VAL A 527 -38.23 9.20 27.00
N LEU A 528 -36.98 8.73 27.13
CA LEU A 528 -36.00 9.26 28.07
C LEU A 528 -34.61 9.21 27.43
N SER A 529 -33.82 10.27 27.58
CA SER A 529 -32.41 10.29 27.16
C SER A 529 -31.63 11.18 28.12
N MET A 530 -30.58 10.66 28.73
CA MET A 530 -29.73 11.41 29.66
C MET A 530 -28.26 11.01 29.56
N LEU A 531 -27.40 11.87 30.10
CA LEU A 531 -26.01 11.55 30.39
C LEU A 531 -25.86 11.29 31.89
N ASP A 532 -25.44 10.09 32.24
CA ASP A 532 -24.95 9.75 33.56
C ASP A 532 -23.47 10.16 33.68
N LEU A 533 -23.21 11.21 34.46
CA LEU A 533 -21.87 11.76 34.66
C LEU A 533 -20.96 10.86 35.52
N ASP A 534 -21.52 9.82 36.12
CA ASP A 534 -20.81 8.86 36.99
C ASP A 534 -21.29 7.43 36.67
N PRO A 535 -21.01 6.92 35.46
CA PRO A 535 -21.62 5.69 34.98
C PRO A 535 -21.18 4.46 35.80
N LEU A 536 -22.05 3.46 35.91
CA LEU A 536 -21.72 2.20 36.57
C LEU A 536 -20.58 1.50 35.83
N THR A 537 -19.52 1.21 36.57
CA THR A 537 -18.33 0.46 36.13
C THR A 537 -18.16 -0.80 36.98
N GLY A 538 -17.50 -1.83 36.43
CA GLY A 538 -17.26 -3.12 37.10
C GLY A 538 -17.45 -4.32 36.18
N LEU A 539 -16.53 -5.29 36.25
CA LEU A 539 -16.51 -6.48 35.37
C LEU A 539 -17.56 -7.54 35.76
N ASP A 540 -18.07 -7.48 36.98
CA ASP A 540 -19.12 -8.35 37.52
C ASP A 540 -20.53 -7.91 37.13
N ARG A 541 -20.64 -6.74 36.47
CA ARG A 541 -21.88 -6.12 36.02
C ARG A 541 -22.28 -6.60 34.63
N THR A 542 -22.52 -7.90 34.51
CA THR A 542 -22.77 -8.58 33.23
C THR A 542 -24.23 -9.02 33.06
N ALA A 543 -25.05 -8.90 34.11
CA ALA A 543 -26.43 -9.37 34.08
C ALA A 543 -27.34 -8.34 33.40
N ILE A 544 -28.15 -8.84 32.46
CA ILE A 544 -29.16 -8.07 31.74
C ILE A 544 -30.45 -8.87 31.65
N GLY A 545 -31.57 -8.18 31.43
CA GLY A 545 -32.83 -8.87 31.25
C GLY A 545 -34.04 -7.95 31.24
N LEU A 546 -35.22 -8.56 31.20
CA LEU A 546 -36.49 -7.87 31.35
C LEU A 546 -36.99 -8.02 32.78
N CYS A 547 -37.71 -7.01 33.27
CA CYS A 547 -38.29 -7.03 34.60
C CYS A 547 -39.72 -6.48 34.58
N GLY A 548 -40.58 -7.07 35.41
CA GLY A 548 -41.97 -6.69 35.52
C GLY A 548 -42.53 -6.93 36.92
N TRP A 549 -43.67 -6.31 37.20
CA TRP A 549 -44.29 -6.36 38.53
C TRP A 549 -45.81 -6.47 38.43
N LEU A 550 -46.38 -7.54 38.98
CA LEU A 550 -47.83 -7.77 39.14
C LEU A 550 -48.73 -7.73 37.87
N ALA A 551 -48.17 -7.48 36.68
CA ALA A 551 -48.91 -7.39 35.43
C ALA A 551 -48.71 -8.62 34.55
N GLU A 552 -49.78 -9.05 33.87
CA GLU A 552 -49.71 -10.09 32.85
C GLU A 552 -49.09 -9.50 31.58
N THR A 553 -47.84 -9.89 31.31
CA THR A 553 -47.02 -9.35 30.23
C THR A 553 -46.76 -10.43 29.19
N ILE A 554 -47.07 -10.12 27.94
CA ILE A 554 -46.86 -11.00 26.79
C ILE A 554 -45.71 -10.41 25.98
N ILE A 555 -44.66 -11.20 25.75
CA ILE A 555 -43.47 -10.81 25.00
C ILE A 555 -43.41 -11.67 23.74
N THR A 556 -43.30 -11.00 22.60
CA THR A 556 -43.32 -11.65 21.28
C THR A 556 -41.94 -11.67 20.64
N ARG A 557 -41.08 -10.70 20.97
CA ARG A 557 -39.72 -10.64 20.44
C ARG A 557 -38.78 -9.94 21.41
N ILE A 558 -37.53 -10.40 21.47
CA ILE A 558 -36.42 -9.72 22.15
C ILE A 558 -35.21 -9.69 21.24
N ARG A 559 -34.53 -8.54 21.13
CA ARG A 559 -33.22 -8.37 20.51
C ARG A 559 -32.25 -7.76 21.50
N ILE A 560 -31.05 -8.34 21.60
CA ILE A 560 -29.98 -7.86 22.47
C ILE A 560 -28.81 -7.45 21.59
N TYR A 561 -28.24 -6.29 21.86
CA TYR A 561 -27.09 -5.74 21.17
C TYR A 561 -25.99 -5.34 22.14
N THR A 562 -24.73 -5.41 21.70
CA THR A 562 -23.58 -4.83 22.41
C THR A 562 -22.79 -3.86 21.54
N MET A 563 -22.24 -2.80 22.12
CA MET A 563 -21.19 -2.04 21.46
C MET A 563 -19.82 -2.63 21.76
N GLY A 564 -18.90 -2.52 20.82
CA GLY A 564 -17.59 -3.15 20.85
C GLY A 564 -17.35 -3.93 19.56
N SER A 565 -16.11 -4.01 19.09
CA SER A 565 -15.81 -5.00 18.06
C SER A 565 -15.99 -6.38 18.72
N PRO A 566 -16.53 -7.42 18.05
CA PRO A 566 -16.63 -8.76 18.64
C PRO A 566 -15.24 -9.36 18.97
N TRP A 567 -14.18 -8.71 18.48
CA TRP A 567 -12.82 -8.91 18.96
C TRP A 567 -12.64 -8.09 20.23
N LYS A 568 -12.43 -8.75 21.38
CA LYS A 568 -11.73 -8.12 22.51
C LYS A 568 -10.41 -7.57 21.96
N ARG A 569 -10.33 -6.27 21.66
CA ARG A 569 -9.03 -5.60 21.58
C ARG A 569 -8.47 -5.69 22.98
N ASP A 570 -7.27 -6.25 23.10
CA ASP A 570 -6.62 -6.32 24.39
C ASP A 570 -6.49 -4.89 24.93
N LEU A 571 -6.99 -4.63 26.14
CA LEU A 571 -6.81 -3.35 26.82
C LEU A 571 -5.32 -2.96 26.89
N LEU A 572 -4.41 -3.94 26.88
CA LEU A 572 -2.96 -3.72 26.75
C LEU A 572 -2.58 -3.12 25.41
N ASP A 573 -3.13 -3.62 24.31
CA ASP A 573 -2.83 -3.09 22.96
C ASP A 573 -3.38 -1.67 22.80
N ILE A 574 -4.52 -1.37 23.44
CA ILE A 574 -5.09 -0.01 23.47
C ILE A 574 -4.21 0.91 24.32
N ALA A 575 -3.78 0.47 25.52
CA ALA A 575 -2.90 1.25 26.38
C ALA A 575 -1.55 1.55 25.69
N GLU A 576 -0.93 0.56 25.04
CA GLU A 576 0.29 0.73 24.24
C GLU A 576 0.10 1.77 23.13
N SER A 577 -1.04 1.74 22.42
CA SER A 577 -1.36 2.73 21.38
C SER A 577 -1.54 4.15 21.92
N GLN A 578 -2.13 4.33 23.11
CA GLN A 578 -2.30 5.64 23.74
C GLN A 578 -0.97 6.21 24.24
N ILE A 579 -0.05 5.36 24.73
CA ILE A 579 1.32 5.76 25.12
C ILE A 579 2.07 6.35 23.92
N LEU A 580 1.94 5.75 22.73
CA LEU A 580 2.55 6.26 21.50
C LEU A 580 1.99 7.61 21.03
N LYS A 581 0.80 7.99 21.51
CA LYS A 581 0.13 9.25 21.20
C LYS A 581 0.29 10.30 22.31
N ASP A 582 1.19 10.06 23.26
CA ASP A 582 1.42 10.90 24.44
C ASP A 582 0.19 11.06 25.37
N HIS A 583 -0.80 10.15 25.30
CA HIS A 583 -2.00 10.18 26.14
C HIS A 583 -1.83 9.32 27.40
N TYR A 584 -0.85 9.69 28.23
CA TYR A 584 -0.43 8.88 29.38
C TYR A 584 -1.52 8.70 30.45
N GLU A 585 -2.35 9.72 30.73
CA GLU A 585 -3.46 9.59 31.68
C GLU A 585 -4.47 8.52 31.24
N VAL A 586 -4.76 8.45 29.94
CA VAL A 586 -5.70 7.48 29.35
C VAL A 586 -5.09 6.08 29.41
N ALA A 587 -3.80 5.94 29.10
CA ALA A 587 -3.09 4.67 29.20
C ALA A 587 -3.03 4.15 30.64
N ASP A 588 -2.78 5.01 31.63
CA ASP A 588 -2.70 4.63 33.05
C ASP A 588 -4.06 4.13 33.58
N ILE A 589 -5.18 4.72 33.12
CA ILE A 589 -6.53 4.27 33.43
C ILE A 589 -6.78 2.87 32.86
N LEU A 590 -6.45 2.66 31.58
CA LEU A 590 -6.62 1.37 30.89
C LEU A 590 -5.75 0.27 31.52
N LEU A 591 -4.52 0.59 31.91
CA LEU A 591 -3.62 -0.37 32.56
C LEU A 591 -4.08 -0.75 33.97
N LYS A 592 -4.60 0.22 34.73
CA LYS A 592 -5.23 -0.04 36.03
C LYS A 592 -6.40 -1.01 35.87
N GLU A 593 -7.23 -0.81 34.85
CA GLU A 593 -8.32 -1.70 34.52
C GLU A 593 -7.83 -3.11 34.12
N VAL A 594 -6.69 -3.24 33.43
CA VAL A 594 -6.06 -4.56 33.15
C VAL A 594 -5.58 -5.25 34.42
N LEU A 595 -4.93 -4.51 35.32
CA LEU A 595 -4.42 -5.03 36.60
C LEU A 595 -5.56 -5.45 37.53
N ASP A 596 -6.67 -4.72 37.51
CA ASP A 596 -7.87 -5.00 38.31
C ASP A 596 -8.70 -6.16 37.71
N SER A 597 -8.52 -6.51 36.43
CA SER A 597 -9.37 -7.44 35.67
C SER A 597 -8.79 -8.82 35.35
N SER A 598 -7.47 -9.05 35.51
CA SER A 598 -6.79 -10.21 34.89
C SER A 598 -6.18 -11.22 35.88
N PRO A 599 -6.58 -12.51 35.86
CA PRO A 599 -6.11 -13.54 36.79
C PRO A 599 -4.88 -14.34 36.33
N THR A 600 -4.29 -14.07 35.15
CA THR A 600 -3.15 -14.86 34.64
C THR A 600 -1.78 -14.20 34.86
N PRO A 601 -0.76 -14.95 35.32
CA PRO A 601 0.58 -14.40 35.61
C PRO A 601 1.26 -13.69 34.44
N ASP A 602 1.05 -14.16 33.21
CA ASP A 602 1.68 -13.57 32.01
C ASP A 602 1.02 -12.26 31.59
N ARG A 603 -0.29 -12.12 31.83
CA ARG A 603 -1.05 -10.90 31.54
C ARG A 603 -0.76 -9.80 32.57
N LEU A 604 -0.62 -10.19 33.84
CA LEU A 604 -0.11 -9.31 34.91
C LEU A 604 1.32 -8.85 34.60
N ARG A 605 2.20 -9.75 34.17
CA ARG A 605 3.56 -9.38 33.73
C ARG A 605 3.55 -8.39 32.57
N ARG A 606 2.74 -8.62 31.53
CA ARG A 606 2.63 -7.71 30.38
C ARG A 606 2.07 -6.34 30.79
N ALA A 607 1.04 -6.29 31.64
CA ALA A 607 0.50 -5.04 32.18
C ALA A 607 1.51 -4.25 33.01
N GLN A 608 2.30 -4.95 33.83
CA GLN A 608 3.38 -4.34 34.60
C GLN A 608 4.42 -3.70 33.66
N ILE A 609 4.83 -4.42 32.61
CA ILE A 609 5.80 -3.94 31.60
C ILE A 609 5.26 -2.69 30.88
N VAL A 610 4.00 -2.71 30.41
CA VAL A 610 3.40 -1.56 29.71
C VAL A 610 3.20 -0.37 30.65
N GLY A 611 2.87 -0.60 31.92
CA GLY A 611 2.77 0.46 32.93
C GLY A 611 4.10 1.07 33.34
N ASP A 612 5.16 0.27 33.43
CA ASP A 612 6.52 0.78 33.62
C ASP A 612 6.95 1.62 32.41
N LEU A 613 6.63 1.19 31.19
CA LEU A 613 6.88 1.94 29.96
C LEU A 613 6.12 3.28 29.91
N SER A 614 4.84 3.30 30.30
CA SER A 614 4.00 4.52 30.39
C SER A 614 4.66 5.55 31.34
N ARG A 615 5.01 5.11 32.56
CA ARG A 615 5.67 5.98 33.56
C ARG A 615 7.00 6.50 33.07
N GLN A 616 7.81 5.65 32.45
CA GLN A 616 9.11 6.01 31.90
C GLN A 616 8.95 7.08 30.80
N ARG A 617 8.08 6.88 29.82
CA ARG A 617 7.85 7.85 28.73
C ARG A 617 7.24 9.16 29.22
N LYS A 618 6.29 9.11 30.16
CA LYS A 618 5.73 10.32 30.80
C LYS A 618 6.82 11.14 31.51
N SER A 619 7.78 10.47 32.16
CA SER A 619 8.93 11.14 32.78
C SER A 619 9.86 11.76 31.72
N MET A 620 10.19 11.01 30.67
CA MET A 620 11.05 11.49 29.58
C MET A 620 10.43 12.68 28.82
N SER A 621 9.12 12.65 28.57
CA SER A 621 8.39 13.76 27.94
C SER A 621 8.54 15.06 28.73
N LYS A 622 8.49 15.01 30.07
CA LYS A 622 8.74 16.18 30.94
C LYS A 622 10.19 16.66 30.89
N GLU A 623 11.15 15.75 30.74
CA GLU A 623 12.56 16.12 30.63
C GLU A 623 12.94 16.68 29.25
N LEU A 624 12.14 16.40 28.21
CA LEU A 624 12.41 16.84 26.84
C LEU A 624 12.65 18.35 26.76
N GLU A 625 11.73 19.17 27.29
CA GLU A 625 11.88 20.63 27.26
C GLU A 625 13.12 21.13 28.01
N ARG A 626 13.45 20.47 29.14
CA ARG A 626 14.65 20.78 29.92
C ARG A 626 15.90 20.51 29.09
N TRP A 627 15.99 19.34 28.48
CA TRP A 627 17.13 18.96 27.65
C TRP A 627 17.23 19.80 26.38
N THR A 628 16.12 20.07 25.69
CA THR A 628 16.10 20.97 24.53
C THR A 628 16.65 22.35 24.88
N ARG A 629 16.32 22.89 26.07
CA ARG A 629 16.87 24.16 26.55
C ARG A 629 18.37 24.06 26.81
N THR A 630 18.83 23.05 27.56
CA THR A 630 20.24 22.81 27.85
C THR A 630 21.08 22.72 26.56
N LEU A 631 20.63 21.94 25.57
CA LEU A 631 21.35 21.77 24.31
C LEU A 631 21.36 23.06 23.48
N ARG A 632 20.29 23.86 23.53
CA ARG A 632 20.23 25.15 22.81
C ARG A 632 21.12 26.22 23.43
N GLU A 633 21.31 26.18 24.75
CA GLU A 633 22.30 27.02 25.44
C GLU A 633 23.74 26.60 25.12
N ALA A 634 23.99 25.29 25.05
CA ALA A 634 25.33 24.76 24.74
C ALA A 634 25.71 24.94 23.25
N TRP A 635 24.75 24.79 22.34
CA TRP A 635 24.96 24.88 20.90
C TRP A 635 24.04 25.93 20.24
N PRO A 636 24.24 27.23 20.51
CA PRO A 636 23.31 28.29 20.09
C PRO A 636 23.21 28.48 18.57
N HIS A 637 24.21 28.00 17.82
CA HIS A 637 24.29 28.14 16.37
C HIS A 637 24.08 26.83 15.61
N ALA A 638 23.98 25.69 16.30
CA ALA A 638 23.80 24.40 15.65
C ALA A 638 22.30 24.10 15.44
N PRO A 639 21.85 23.83 14.21
CA PRO A 639 20.52 23.29 13.99
C PRO A 639 20.47 21.85 14.54
N PHE A 640 19.54 21.57 15.46
CA PHE A 640 19.31 20.23 15.98
C PHE A 640 17.82 19.95 16.23
N ASP A 641 17.46 18.67 16.19
CA ASP A 641 16.13 18.14 16.50
C ASP A 641 16.24 17.05 17.57
N LEU A 642 15.80 17.36 18.79
CA LEU A 642 15.69 16.42 19.90
C LEU A 642 14.22 16.03 20.09
N ARG A 643 13.94 14.73 20.05
CA ARG A 643 12.58 14.19 20.07
C ARG A 643 12.50 12.90 20.87
N LEU A 644 11.30 12.60 21.38
CA LEU A 644 11.02 11.34 22.05
C LEU A 644 10.49 10.33 21.02
N GLY A 645 11.33 9.38 20.63
CA GLY A 645 10.99 8.28 19.73
C GLY A 645 10.40 7.07 20.46
N ASN A 646 10.18 5.97 19.73
CA ASN A 646 9.58 4.76 20.29
C ASN A 646 10.44 4.10 21.39
N GLU A 647 11.76 4.13 21.21
CA GLU A 647 12.73 3.48 22.10
C GLU A 647 13.33 4.45 23.14
N GLY A 648 13.11 5.77 23.01
CA GLY A 648 13.66 6.78 23.91
C GLY A 648 14.04 8.08 23.20
N PHE A 649 14.97 8.86 23.74
CA PHE A 649 15.37 10.13 23.12
C PHE A 649 16.19 9.89 21.85
N SER A 650 15.80 10.59 20.78
CA SER A 650 16.50 10.62 19.50
C SER A 650 16.95 12.05 19.22
N LEU A 651 18.24 12.20 18.91
CA LEU A 651 18.84 13.49 18.57
C LEU A 651 19.41 13.45 17.14
N GLU A 652 19.01 14.42 16.33
CA GLU A 652 19.61 14.73 15.03
C GLU A 652 20.33 16.09 15.12
N ILE A 653 21.63 16.09 14.88
CA ILE A 653 22.50 17.28 14.91
C ILE A 653 23.59 17.19 13.83
N SER A 654 23.28 16.58 12.69
CA SER A 654 24.25 16.49 11.59
C SER A 654 24.54 17.88 11.00
N ASN A 655 25.81 18.11 10.61
CA ASN A 655 26.30 19.38 10.07
C ASN A 655 26.07 20.59 11.01
N GLY A 656 26.09 20.35 12.32
CA GLY A 656 25.93 21.37 13.36
C GLY A 656 27.20 22.17 13.65
N GLY A 657 28.35 21.73 13.13
CA GLY A 657 29.65 22.33 13.38
C GLY A 657 30.17 22.09 14.81
N ILE A 658 29.59 21.12 15.53
CA ILE A 658 29.95 20.82 16.93
C ILE A 658 31.23 19.96 16.99
N ASP A 659 32.06 20.17 18.01
CA ASP A 659 33.27 19.38 18.30
C ASP A 659 33.22 18.70 19.68
N ASP A 660 32.36 19.19 20.57
CA ASP A 660 32.17 18.69 21.94
C ASP A 660 30.79 18.06 22.15
N LEU A 661 30.78 16.83 22.68
CA LEU A 661 29.59 16.07 23.07
C LEU A 661 29.28 16.13 24.57
N GLU A 662 30.08 16.84 25.37
CA GLU A 662 29.87 16.98 26.83
C GLU A 662 28.45 17.44 27.21
N PRO A 663 27.76 18.33 26.45
CA PRO A 663 26.37 18.68 26.73
C PRO A 663 25.38 17.51 26.69
N LEU A 664 25.73 16.39 26.05
CA LEU A 664 24.93 15.17 26.03
C LEU A 664 25.10 14.32 27.28
N ARG A 665 26.11 14.57 28.12
CA ARG A 665 26.43 13.69 29.25
C ARG A 665 25.21 13.55 30.17
N GLY A 666 24.79 12.30 30.37
CA GLY A 666 23.64 11.95 31.21
C GLY A 666 22.27 12.05 30.53
N LEU A 667 22.19 12.51 29.27
CA LEU A 667 20.97 12.40 28.46
C LEU A 667 20.82 10.94 27.99
N PRO A 668 19.74 10.22 28.33
CA PRO A 668 19.58 8.81 27.96
C PRO A 668 19.12 8.67 26.50
N LEU A 669 20.02 9.00 25.57
CA LEU A 669 19.81 8.85 24.13
C LEU A 669 19.76 7.38 23.74
N THR A 670 18.75 7.02 22.94
CA THR A 670 18.68 5.73 22.25
C THR A 670 19.07 5.83 20.79
N SER A 671 18.98 7.03 20.21
CA SER A 671 19.42 7.30 18.85
C SER A 671 20.18 8.62 18.79
N LEU A 672 21.38 8.61 18.20
CA LEU A 672 22.17 9.81 17.96
C LEU A 672 22.66 9.85 16.52
N MET A 673 22.21 10.87 15.78
CA MET A 673 22.65 11.19 14.43
C MET A 673 23.43 12.51 14.49
N CYS A 674 24.74 12.46 14.32
CA CYS A 674 25.64 13.61 14.43
C CYS A 674 26.69 13.63 13.33
N ALA A 675 26.31 13.26 12.10
CA ALA A 675 27.21 13.21 10.96
C ALA A 675 27.77 14.60 10.58
N TYR A 676 28.94 14.64 9.95
CA TYR A 676 29.64 15.82 9.46
C TYR A 676 29.88 16.90 10.53
N ASN A 677 30.23 16.44 11.74
CA ASN A 677 30.68 17.29 12.83
C ASN A 677 32.19 17.11 13.07
N ARG A 678 32.76 17.90 13.97
CA ARG A 678 34.20 17.90 14.31
C ARG A 678 34.49 17.09 15.59
N ILE A 679 33.65 16.10 15.88
CA ILE A 679 33.71 15.28 17.08
C ILE A 679 34.99 14.43 17.05
N THR A 680 35.73 14.45 18.17
CA THR A 680 36.97 13.66 18.35
C THR A 680 36.87 12.63 19.47
N SER A 681 35.98 12.86 20.44
CA SER A 681 35.80 12.01 21.62
C SER A 681 34.35 11.57 21.77
N LEU A 682 34.14 10.29 22.06
CA LEU A 682 32.84 9.71 22.39
C LEU A 682 32.63 9.52 23.90
N GLU A 683 33.59 9.92 24.75
CA GLU A 683 33.53 9.70 26.19
C GLU A 683 32.23 10.19 26.87
N PRO A 684 31.62 11.32 26.47
CA PRO A 684 30.34 11.75 27.02
C PRO A 684 29.18 10.77 26.79
N LEU A 685 29.30 9.89 25.80
CA LEU A 685 28.28 8.88 25.46
C LEU A 685 28.37 7.62 26.32
N ARG A 686 29.44 7.46 27.12
CA ARG A 686 29.71 6.21 27.84
C ARG A 686 28.52 5.79 28.72
N GLY A 687 28.06 4.55 28.53
CA GLY A 687 26.95 3.97 29.28
C GLY A 687 25.54 4.43 28.86
N MET A 688 25.41 5.19 27.77
CA MET A 688 24.10 5.54 27.21
C MET A 688 23.37 4.32 26.61
N PRO A 689 22.02 4.31 26.59
CA PRO A 689 21.22 3.24 26.03
C PRO A 689 21.10 3.31 24.49
N LEU A 690 22.19 3.63 23.78
CA LEU A 690 22.16 3.80 22.33
C LEU A 690 21.87 2.46 21.63
N THR A 691 20.92 2.49 20.71
CA THR A 691 20.58 1.42 19.75
C THR A 691 20.90 1.82 18.32
N ALA A 692 20.98 3.12 18.02
CA ALA A 692 21.41 3.65 16.73
C ALA A 692 22.39 4.81 16.89
N PHE A 693 23.52 4.74 16.20
CA PHE A 693 24.54 5.79 16.26
C PHE A 693 25.15 6.06 14.88
N ASN A 694 25.13 7.34 14.47
CA ASN A 694 25.77 7.82 13.25
C ASN A 694 26.69 9.01 13.55
N CYS A 695 27.98 8.83 13.32
CA CYS A 695 29.01 9.87 13.45
C CYS A 695 29.87 9.99 12.17
N THR A 696 29.27 9.74 11.00
CA THR A 696 29.92 9.88 9.69
C THR A 696 30.69 11.20 9.56
N GLY A 697 31.89 11.19 8.97
CA GLY A 697 32.73 12.36 8.75
C GLY A 697 33.31 12.99 10.03
N SER A 698 33.15 12.34 11.18
CA SER A 698 33.76 12.79 12.44
C SER A 698 35.18 12.27 12.59
N LYS A 699 36.01 12.96 13.38
CA LYS A 699 37.41 12.59 13.64
C LYS A 699 37.54 11.60 14.80
N VAL A 700 36.57 10.69 14.94
CA VAL A 700 36.53 9.69 16.01
C VAL A 700 37.53 8.58 15.70
N VAL A 701 38.36 8.28 16.69
CA VAL A 701 39.37 7.20 16.63
C VAL A 701 39.01 6.07 17.59
N ASP A 702 38.56 6.42 18.80
CA ASP A 702 38.28 5.47 19.88
C ASP A 702 36.78 5.19 20.02
N LEU A 703 36.42 3.91 19.89
CA LEU A 703 35.05 3.42 20.07
C LEU A 703 34.80 2.83 21.46
N ASP A 704 35.80 2.74 22.34
CA ASP A 704 35.65 2.14 23.68
C ASP A 704 34.49 2.73 24.51
N PRO A 705 34.15 4.04 24.41
CA PRO A 705 32.96 4.57 25.09
C PRO A 705 31.65 3.88 24.71
N LEU A 706 31.57 3.24 23.53
CA LEU A 706 30.39 2.50 23.08
C LEU A 706 30.33 1.06 23.64
N ARG A 707 31.40 0.57 24.28
CA ARG A 707 31.51 -0.83 24.69
C ARG A 707 30.35 -1.23 25.60
N GLY A 708 29.70 -2.35 25.26
CA GLY A 708 28.60 -2.93 26.03
C GLY A 708 27.22 -2.31 25.79
N MET A 709 27.10 -1.34 24.87
CA MET A 709 25.82 -0.85 24.38
C MET A 709 25.08 -1.88 23.51
N GLN A 710 23.79 -1.64 23.26
CA GLN A 710 22.92 -2.53 22.48
C GLN A 710 22.65 -1.95 21.08
N LEU A 711 23.72 -1.62 20.35
CA LEU A 711 23.60 -1.04 19.01
C LEU A 711 23.06 -2.07 18.01
N ASN A 712 22.00 -1.69 17.31
CA ASN A 712 21.47 -2.39 16.14
C ASN A 712 22.00 -1.75 14.85
N THR A 713 22.28 -0.45 14.89
CA THR A 713 22.78 0.35 13.77
C THR A 713 23.99 1.16 14.18
N PHE A 714 25.11 0.98 13.47
CA PHE A 714 26.33 1.76 13.67
C PHE A 714 26.85 2.29 12.33
N VAL A 715 27.04 3.60 12.26
CA VAL A 715 27.48 4.31 11.04
C VAL A 715 28.61 5.27 11.40
N CYS A 716 29.79 5.04 10.86
CA CYS A 716 30.93 5.95 10.95
C CYS A 716 31.73 5.86 9.64
N GLU A 717 31.15 6.42 8.59
CA GLU A 717 31.83 6.53 7.30
C GLU A 717 32.81 7.71 7.30
N ASN A 718 33.94 7.60 6.60
CA ASN A 718 35.04 8.58 6.58
C ASN A 718 35.55 8.94 7.98
N GLY A 719 35.61 7.95 8.87
CA GLY A 719 36.13 8.06 10.23
C GLY A 719 37.63 7.79 10.33
N LEU A 720 38.16 7.83 11.56
CA LEU A 720 39.57 7.50 11.84
C LEU A 720 39.71 6.23 12.72
N ILE A 721 38.68 5.37 12.69
CA ILE A 721 38.62 4.16 13.50
C ILE A 721 39.58 3.10 12.96
N GLU A 722 40.40 2.52 13.84
CA GLU A 722 41.31 1.43 13.51
C GLU A 722 40.83 0.05 14.03
N SER A 723 39.97 0.04 15.06
CA SER A 723 39.52 -1.19 15.73
C SER A 723 38.01 -1.17 16.01
N LEU A 724 37.37 -2.31 15.77
CA LEU A 724 35.94 -2.55 16.05
C LEU A 724 35.70 -3.31 17.36
N GLU A 725 36.73 -3.54 18.19
CA GLU A 725 36.63 -4.41 19.37
C GLU A 725 35.55 -3.96 20.37
N ALA A 726 35.27 -2.65 20.43
CA ALA A 726 34.19 -2.12 21.26
C ALA A 726 32.80 -2.59 20.82
N LEU A 727 32.62 -2.97 19.55
CA LEU A 727 31.34 -3.42 18.98
C LEU A 727 31.08 -4.92 19.16
N ARG A 728 32.06 -5.68 19.67
CA ARG A 728 31.98 -7.15 19.76
C ARG A 728 30.76 -7.57 20.58
N GLY A 729 29.99 -8.51 20.02
CA GLY A 729 28.84 -9.12 20.69
C GLY A 729 27.58 -8.25 20.75
N MET A 730 27.59 -7.07 20.14
CA MET A 730 26.38 -6.24 20.02
C MET A 730 25.37 -6.82 19.01
N PRO A 731 24.06 -6.55 19.16
CA PRO A 731 23.00 -7.02 18.27
C PRO A 731 22.93 -6.23 16.94
N LEU A 732 24.09 -5.97 16.34
CA LEU A 732 24.20 -5.18 15.11
C LEU A 732 23.51 -5.90 13.95
N MET A 733 22.67 -5.16 13.23
CA MET A 733 22.08 -5.57 11.96
C MET A 733 22.61 -4.75 10.78
N LEU A 734 23.01 -3.50 11.03
CA LEU A 734 23.55 -2.58 10.05
C LEU A 734 24.84 -1.97 10.55
N VAL A 735 25.92 -2.16 9.79
CA VAL A 735 27.23 -1.55 10.06
C VAL A 735 27.72 -0.85 8.80
N ASN A 736 28.05 0.44 8.90
CA ASN A 736 28.79 1.16 7.88
C ASN A 736 30.01 1.83 8.51
N ILE A 737 31.19 1.41 8.09
CA ILE A 737 32.50 1.87 8.55
C ILE A 737 33.39 2.22 7.35
N GLY A 738 32.77 2.63 6.23
CA GLY A 738 33.47 2.99 5.01
C GLY A 738 34.52 4.10 5.23
N GLY A 739 35.60 4.12 4.46
CA GLY A 739 36.60 5.19 4.51
C GLY A 739 37.32 5.37 5.85
N SER A 740 37.36 4.31 6.67
CA SER A 740 38.08 4.29 7.96
C SER A 740 39.46 3.62 7.81
N ARG A 741 40.06 3.15 8.91
CA ARG A 741 41.39 2.51 8.93
C ARG A 741 41.34 1.10 9.51
N VAL A 742 40.20 0.43 9.40
CA VAL A 742 39.96 -0.89 9.99
C VAL A 742 40.73 -1.95 9.22
N ARG A 743 41.43 -2.83 9.96
CA ARG A 743 42.22 -3.94 9.39
C ARG A 743 41.60 -5.33 9.57
N SER A 744 40.66 -5.48 10.51
CA SER A 744 39.99 -6.76 10.77
C SER A 744 38.52 -6.58 11.11
N LEU A 745 37.70 -7.49 10.60
CA LEU A 745 36.27 -7.61 10.90
C LEU A 745 35.98 -8.67 11.99
N ASP A 746 36.99 -9.26 12.64
CA ASP A 746 36.80 -10.28 13.68
C ASP A 746 35.83 -9.91 14.82
N PRO A 747 35.71 -8.64 15.24
CA PRO A 747 34.68 -8.24 16.19
C PRO A 747 33.24 -8.46 15.71
N LEU A 748 33.01 -8.52 14.40
CA LEU A 748 31.70 -8.73 13.77
C LEU A 748 31.35 -10.20 13.53
N ARG A 749 32.26 -11.13 13.83
CA ARG A 749 32.09 -12.56 13.57
C ARG A 749 30.84 -13.09 14.29
N ASN A 750 30.07 -13.94 13.61
CA ASN A 750 28.81 -14.55 14.10
C ASN A 750 27.67 -13.56 14.44
N MET A 751 27.76 -12.30 13.99
CA MET A 751 26.64 -11.36 14.11
C MET A 751 25.57 -11.62 13.05
N ALA A 752 24.35 -11.11 13.31
CA ALA A 752 23.20 -11.21 12.41
C ALA A 752 23.08 -9.98 11.50
N LEU A 753 24.18 -9.59 10.84
CA LEU A 753 24.18 -8.43 9.96
C LEU A 753 23.30 -8.68 8.73
N THR A 754 22.52 -7.69 8.34
CA THR A 754 21.75 -7.65 7.08
C THR A 754 22.44 -6.79 6.03
N PHE A 755 23.21 -5.79 6.49
CA PHE A 755 23.98 -4.87 5.69
C PHE A 755 25.35 -4.61 6.35
N LEU A 756 26.42 -4.68 5.55
CA LEU A 756 27.76 -4.27 5.95
C LEU A 756 28.41 -3.43 4.85
N SER A 757 28.88 -2.23 5.21
CA SER A 757 29.81 -1.45 4.42
C SER A 757 31.13 -1.31 5.16
N CYS A 758 32.19 -1.84 4.57
CA CYS A 758 33.58 -1.73 5.00
C CYS A 758 34.48 -1.23 3.87
N SER A 759 33.93 -0.44 2.96
CA SER A 759 34.64 0.14 1.83
C SER A 759 35.81 1.04 2.26
N GLY A 760 36.85 1.19 1.44
CA GLY A 760 37.94 2.14 1.68
C GLY A 760 38.69 1.93 3.00
N ASN A 761 38.81 0.68 3.45
CA ASN A 761 39.56 0.30 4.65
C ASN A 761 40.87 -0.40 4.25
N CYS A 762 41.53 -1.05 5.22
CA CYS A 762 42.76 -1.79 5.01
C CYS A 762 42.56 -3.30 5.20
N LEU A 763 41.46 -3.85 4.70
CA LEU A 763 41.12 -5.27 4.85
C LEU A 763 41.86 -6.13 3.81
N GLU A 764 42.45 -7.24 4.26
CA GLU A 764 43.09 -8.24 3.40
C GLU A 764 42.23 -9.52 3.27
N THR A 765 41.25 -9.72 4.15
CA THR A 765 40.39 -10.91 4.19
C THR A 765 38.97 -10.59 4.66
N LEU A 766 38.01 -11.41 4.21
CA LEU A 766 36.60 -11.41 4.64
C LEU A 766 36.24 -12.65 5.48
N GLU A 767 37.21 -13.45 5.92
CA GLU A 767 36.99 -14.66 6.73
C GLU A 767 36.02 -14.47 7.92
N PRO A 768 36.00 -13.33 8.64
CA PRO A 768 35.04 -13.12 9.73
C PRO A 768 33.56 -13.12 9.30
N LEU A 769 33.27 -12.98 8.01
CA LEU A 769 31.92 -12.99 7.44
C LEU A 769 31.44 -14.40 7.04
N ASP A 770 32.33 -15.40 7.09
CA ASP A 770 32.02 -16.77 6.67
C ASP A 770 30.76 -17.31 7.37
N GLY A 771 29.86 -17.89 6.57
CA GLY A 771 28.61 -18.48 7.05
C GLY A 771 27.56 -17.50 7.58
N MET A 772 27.70 -16.18 7.36
CA MET A 772 26.76 -15.17 7.87
C MET A 772 25.43 -15.13 7.09
N LYS A 773 24.50 -16.02 7.44
CA LYS A 773 23.24 -16.28 6.69
C LYS A 773 22.25 -15.12 6.59
N THR A 774 22.41 -14.06 7.37
CA THR A 774 21.50 -12.90 7.36
C THR A 774 21.96 -11.81 6.40
N LEU A 775 23.21 -11.85 5.94
CA LEU A 775 23.82 -10.77 5.20
C LEU A 775 23.30 -10.74 3.76
N SER A 776 22.63 -9.65 3.40
CA SER A 776 21.98 -9.47 2.11
C SER A 776 22.71 -8.49 1.19
N ALA A 777 23.47 -7.56 1.77
CA ALA A 777 24.26 -6.58 1.03
C ALA A 777 25.62 -6.36 1.70
N LEU A 778 26.68 -6.38 0.88
CA LEU A 778 28.06 -6.19 1.33
C LEU A 778 28.82 -5.23 0.40
N TYR A 779 29.31 -4.13 0.97
CA TYR A 779 30.22 -3.22 0.28
C TYR A 779 31.60 -3.31 0.93
N CYS A 780 32.58 -3.80 0.17
CA CYS A 780 33.96 -4.01 0.57
C CYS A 780 34.96 -3.46 -0.47
N ASN A 781 34.53 -2.49 -1.28
CA ASN A 781 35.36 -1.88 -2.31
C ASN A 781 36.53 -1.07 -1.72
N GLY A 782 37.63 -0.90 -2.45
CA GLY A 782 38.78 -0.11 -2.01
C GLY A 782 39.53 -0.72 -0.83
N ASN A 783 39.74 -2.03 -0.85
CA ASN A 783 40.49 -2.80 0.15
C ASN A 783 41.65 -3.56 -0.55
N GLY A 784 42.31 -4.47 0.17
CA GLY A 784 43.38 -5.32 -0.33
C GLY A 784 42.96 -6.77 -0.60
N LEU A 785 41.69 -7.04 -0.88
CA LEU A 785 41.17 -8.41 -0.96
C LEU A 785 41.67 -9.14 -2.21
N GLU A 786 42.21 -10.35 -2.05
CA GLU A 786 42.63 -11.21 -3.17
C GLU A 786 41.58 -12.26 -3.55
N THR A 787 40.63 -12.54 -2.65
CA THR A 787 39.60 -13.56 -2.84
C THR A 787 38.28 -13.21 -2.15
N LEU A 788 37.17 -13.72 -2.68
CA LEU A 788 35.83 -13.65 -2.11
C LEU A 788 35.35 -14.99 -1.51
N GLU A 789 36.21 -16.01 -1.38
CA GLU A 789 35.84 -17.34 -0.87
C GLU A 789 35.02 -17.34 0.43
N PRO A 790 35.29 -16.49 1.43
CA PRO A 790 34.45 -16.41 2.63
C PRO A 790 32.98 -16.04 2.39
N LEU A 791 32.63 -15.53 1.21
CA LEU A 791 31.25 -15.16 0.86
C LEU A 791 30.44 -16.31 0.26
N ARG A 792 31.09 -17.45 0.00
CA ARG A 792 30.48 -18.60 -0.68
C ARG A 792 29.23 -19.06 0.07
N GLY A 793 28.09 -19.05 -0.63
CA GLY A 793 26.81 -19.53 -0.09
C GLY A 793 26.09 -18.58 0.87
N ILE A 794 26.62 -17.37 1.10
CA ILE A 794 25.90 -16.31 1.80
C ILE A 794 24.79 -15.78 0.87
N PRO A 795 23.55 -15.53 1.35
CA PRO A 795 22.43 -15.10 0.52
C PRO A 795 22.49 -13.60 0.15
N LEU A 796 23.63 -13.15 -0.36
CA LEU A 796 23.82 -11.79 -0.84
C LEU A 796 22.99 -11.56 -2.11
N VAL A 797 22.37 -10.38 -2.18
CA VAL A 797 21.63 -9.87 -3.34
C VAL A 797 22.43 -8.75 -4.03
N SER A 798 23.27 -8.04 -3.26
CA SER A 798 24.11 -6.93 -3.75
C SER A 798 25.53 -7.02 -3.18
N ILE A 799 26.54 -6.89 -4.06
CA ILE A 799 27.96 -6.84 -3.66
C ILE A 799 28.66 -5.68 -4.39
N ASN A 800 29.45 -4.91 -3.66
CA ASN A 800 30.47 -4.04 -4.23
C ASN A 800 31.85 -4.41 -3.69
N ALA A 801 32.67 -5.05 -4.53
CA ALA A 801 34.04 -5.46 -4.25
C ALA A 801 35.05 -4.80 -5.21
N SER A 802 34.70 -3.64 -5.77
CA SER A 802 35.57 -2.91 -6.71
C SER A 802 36.85 -2.39 -6.05
N GLY A 803 37.94 -2.17 -6.79
CA GLY A 803 39.17 -1.59 -6.23
C GLY A 803 39.85 -2.51 -5.22
N ASN A 804 39.98 -3.79 -5.57
CA ASN A 804 40.65 -4.83 -4.79
C ASN A 804 41.73 -5.52 -5.66
N ARG A 805 42.17 -6.72 -5.29
CA ARG A 805 43.15 -7.53 -6.03
C ARG A 805 42.58 -8.90 -6.42
N LEU A 806 41.27 -8.97 -6.66
CA LEU A 806 40.56 -10.21 -6.95
C LEU A 806 41.04 -10.81 -8.27
N LEU A 807 41.35 -12.11 -8.26
CA LEU A 807 41.80 -12.85 -9.45
C LEU A 807 40.65 -13.55 -10.19
N ASN A 808 39.59 -13.93 -9.48
CA ASN A 808 38.44 -14.64 -10.05
C ASN A 808 37.18 -14.44 -9.19
N LEU A 809 36.06 -14.95 -9.70
CA LEU A 809 34.73 -14.83 -9.09
C LEU A 809 34.12 -16.19 -8.69
N GLU A 810 34.92 -17.26 -8.55
CA GLU A 810 34.42 -18.62 -8.30
C GLU A 810 33.56 -18.73 -7.04
N ALA A 811 33.91 -17.96 -6.00
CA ALA A 811 33.14 -17.91 -4.76
C ALA A 811 31.68 -17.45 -4.97
N LEU A 812 31.40 -16.71 -6.04
CA LEU A 812 30.07 -16.17 -6.35
C LEU A 812 29.20 -17.10 -7.20
N ARG A 813 29.77 -18.20 -7.70
CA ARG A 813 29.09 -19.09 -8.66
C ARG A 813 27.77 -19.61 -8.10
N GLY A 814 26.69 -19.40 -8.87
CA GLY A 814 25.35 -19.88 -8.54
C GLY A 814 24.63 -19.09 -7.44
N MET A 815 25.20 -17.98 -6.97
CA MET A 815 24.51 -17.08 -6.05
C MET A 815 23.37 -16.33 -6.78
N SER A 816 22.35 -15.92 -6.03
CA SER A 816 21.20 -15.18 -6.59
C SER A 816 21.42 -13.66 -6.53
N LEU A 817 22.59 -13.20 -6.99
CA LEU A 817 22.96 -11.78 -7.00
C LEU A 817 22.19 -11.02 -8.09
N GLY A 818 21.66 -9.86 -7.73
CA GLY A 818 21.06 -8.91 -8.66
C GLY A 818 22.02 -7.78 -9.08
N VAL A 819 22.92 -7.38 -8.18
CA VAL A 819 23.87 -6.28 -8.38
C VAL A 819 25.28 -6.74 -8.00
N LEU A 820 26.24 -6.56 -8.90
CA LEU A 820 27.64 -6.90 -8.68
C LEU A 820 28.57 -5.82 -9.23
N HIS A 821 29.36 -5.22 -8.34
CA HIS A 821 30.45 -4.33 -8.75
C HIS A 821 31.79 -4.95 -8.36
N VAL A 822 32.62 -5.19 -9.36
CA VAL A 822 33.95 -5.83 -9.28
C VAL A 822 34.95 -5.12 -10.19
N GLY A 823 34.72 -3.84 -10.47
CA GLY A 823 35.65 -3.02 -11.25
C GLY A 823 37.00 -2.88 -10.55
N ASP A 824 38.06 -2.47 -11.26
CA ASP A 824 39.37 -2.20 -10.67
C ASP A 824 39.94 -3.39 -9.89
N ASN A 825 40.10 -4.52 -10.58
CA ASN A 825 40.60 -5.79 -10.02
C ASN A 825 41.54 -6.48 -11.03
N LEU A 826 41.83 -7.78 -10.83
CA LEU A 826 42.71 -8.58 -11.69
C LEU A 826 41.96 -9.77 -12.32
N ILE A 827 40.63 -9.66 -12.50
CA ILE A 827 39.77 -10.75 -12.96
C ILE A 827 40.01 -11.02 -14.44
N GLU A 828 40.23 -12.29 -14.79
CA GLU A 828 40.45 -12.71 -16.19
C GLU A 828 39.21 -13.33 -16.85
N SER A 829 38.30 -13.91 -16.06
CA SER A 829 37.15 -14.67 -16.57
C SER A 829 35.85 -14.33 -15.83
N LEU A 830 34.76 -14.26 -16.59
CA LEU A 830 33.38 -14.07 -16.13
C LEU A 830 32.57 -15.38 -16.09
N GLU A 831 33.17 -16.54 -16.39
CA GLU A 831 32.52 -17.86 -16.34
C GLU A 831 31.75 -18.17 -15.05
N PRO A 832 32.19 -17.73 -13.85
CA PRO A 832 31.40 -17.92 -12.63
C PRO A 832 30.03 -17.26 -12.63
N LEU A 833 29.84 -16.22 -13.46
CA LEU A 833 28.61 -15.43 -13.53
C LEU A 833 27.55 -16.01 -14.47
N GLN A 834 27.89 -17.07 -15.22
CA GLN A 834 27.01 -17.65 -16.23
C GLN A 834 25.68 -18.11 -15.62
N GLY A 835 24.57 -17.66 -16.21
CA GLY A 835 23.21 -18.03 -15.78
C GLY A 835 22.73 -17.39 -14.47
N MET A 836 23.51 -16.49 -13.87
CA MET A 836 23.11 -15.77 -12.65
C MET A 836 22.06 -14.68 -12.96
N PRO A 837 21.13 -14.37 -12.04
CA PRO A 837 20.06 -13.40 -12.26
C PRO A 837 20.52 -11.93 -12.11
N LEU A 838 21.72 -11.62 -12.61
CA LEU A 838 22.33 -10.29 -12.54
C LEU A 838 21.54 -9.29 -13.40
N ARG A 839 21.29 -8.12 -12.83
CA ARG A 839 20.71 -6.95 -13.51
C ARG A 839 21.71 -5.81 -13.65
N MET A 840 22.78 -5.80 -12.87
CA MET A 840 23.81 -4.77 -12.92
C MET A 840 25.17 -5.41 -12.68
N LEU A 841 26.10 -5.16 -13.60
CA LEU A 841 27.48 -5.61 -13.51
C LEU A 841 28.44 -4.46 -13.83
N SER A 842 29.31 -4.13 -12.88
CA SER A 842 30.48 -3.29 -13.14
C SER A 842 31.73 -4.15 -13.03
N CYS A 843 32.47 -4.29 -14.11
CA CYS A 843 33.70 -5.07 -14.22
C CYS A 843 34.78 -4.34 -15.04
N GLN A 844 34.72 -3.01 -15.12
CA GLN A 844 35.74 -2.19 -15.77
C GLN A 844 37.12 -2.36 -15.12
N ASN A 845 38.19 -2.06 -15.85
CA ASN A 845 39.58 -2.09 -15.35
C ASN A 845 39.95 -3.45 -14.73
N ASN A 846 39.83 -4.51 -15.53
CA ASN A 846 40.19 -5.88 -15.20
C ASN A 846 41.03 -6.47 -16.36
N ARG A 847 41.19 -7.79 -16.41
CA ARG A 847 41.89 -8.51 -17.49
C ARG A 847 40.95 -9.40 -18.31
N ILE A 848 39.67 -9.03 -18.37
CA ILE A 848 38.63 -9.83 -19.02
C ILE A 848 38.86 -9.81 -20.54
N ALA A 849 38.87 -10.99 -21.15
CA ALA A 849 39.09 -11.14 -22.59
C ALA A 849 37.80 -11.43 -23.39
N SER A 850 36.71 -11.81 -22.72
CA SER A 850 35.45 -12.16 -23.40
C SER A 850 34.23 -11.86 -22.53
N LEU A 851 33.18 -11.35 -23.18
CA LEU A 851 31.86 -11.14 -22.59
C LEU A 851 30.90 -12.32 -22.82
N GLU A 852 31.32 -13.36 -23.55
CA GLU A 852 30.48 -14.54 -23.86
C GLU A 852 29.86 -15.24 -22.64
N PRO A 853 30.53 -15.36 -21.48
CA PRO A 853 29.92 -15.94 -20.29
C PRO A 853 28.65 -15.23 -19.80
N LEU A 854 28.46 -13.96 -20.19
CA LEU A 854 27.28 -13.17 -19.85
C LEU A 854 26.12 -13.35 -20.85
N ARG A 855 26.28 -14.19 -21.88
CA ARG A 855 25.25 -14.46 -22.88
C ARG A 855 23.96 -14.91 -22.21
N GLY A 856 22.85 -14.28 -22.61
CA GLY A 856 21.51 -14.60 -22.11
C GLY A 856 21.18 -14.02 -20.73
N LEU A 857 22.09 -13.28 -20.10
CA LEU A 857 21.76 -12.51 -18.90
C LEU A 857 20.95 -11.26 -19.29
N ASN A 858 19.87 -11.00 -18.57
CA ASN A 858 19.06 -9.78 -18.75
C ASN A 858 19.66 -8.63 -17.92
N LEU A 859 20.84 -8.18 -18.36
CA LEU A 859 21.52 -7.08 -17.73
C LEU A 859 20.79 -5.78 -18.04
N GLY A 860 20.40 -5.10 -16.97
CA GLY A 860 20.30 -3.66 -16.95
C GLY A 860 21.71 -3.09 -17.20
N SER A 861 22.45 -2.66 -16.19
CA SER A 861 23.69 -1.92 -16.48
C SER A 861 24.89 -2.85 -16.67
N LEU A 862 25.74 -2.56 -17.66
CA LEU A 862 27.04 -3.21 -17.85
C LEU A 862 28.13 -2.15 -18.05
N MET A 863 29.10 -2.12 -17.13
CA MET A 863 30.32 -1.33 -17.26
C MET A 863 31.50 -2.27 -17.39
N CYS A 864 32.13 -2.35 -18.56
CA CYS A 864 33.21 -3.31 -18.84
C CYS A 864 34.41 -2.70 -19.56
N GLY A 865 34.57 -1.37 -19.54
CA GLY A 865 35.71 -0.70 -20.19
C GLY A 865 37.06 -0.99 -19.55
N ASN A 866 38.14 -0.63 -20.24
CA ASN A 866 39.52 -0.86 -19.83
C ASN A 866 39.83 -2.33 -19.50
N ASN A 867 39.41 -3.23 -20.39
CA ASN A 867 39.67 -4.67 -20.34
C ASN A 867 40.39 -5.10 -21.63
N SER A 868 40.65 -6.40 -21.83
CA SER A 868 41.25 -6.94 -23.06
C SER A 868 40.19 -7.52 -24.01
N ILE A 869 39.03 -6.86 -24.12
CA ILE A 869 37.87 -7.34 -24.87
C ILE A 869 38.01 -6.98 -26.36
N PRO A 870 38.12 -7.97 -27.29
CA PRO A 870 38.33 -7.71 -28.71
C PRO A 870 37.05 -7.38 -29.49
N ASP A 871 35.88 -7.78 -28.97
CA ASP A 871 34.56 -7.54 -29.55
C ASP A 871 33.47 -7.56 -28.45
N LEU A 872 32.27 -7.06 -28.74
CA LEU A 872 31.18 -6.99 -27.76
C LEU A 872 30.44 -8.33 -27.54
N GLY A 873 30.82 -9.39 -28.25
CA GLY A 873 30.24 -10.72 -28.17
C GLY A 873 28.70 -10.71 -28.25
N PRO A 874 28.00 -11.25 -27.24
CA PRO A 874 26.53 -11.35 -27.25
C PRO A 874 25.82 -9.98 -27.22
N PHE A 875 26.53 -8.91 -26.83
CA PHE A 875 25.95 -7.57 -26.68
C PHE A 875 26.03 -6.71 -27.94
N LEU A 876 26.57 -7.23 -29.05
CA LEU A 876 26.48 -6.52 -30.33
C LEU A 876 25.03 -6.44 -30.83
N GLU A 877 24.26 -7.52 -30.67
CA GLU A 877 22.87 -7.61 -31.14
C GLU A 877 21.87 -7.08 -30.10
N ASN A 878 22.11 -7.37 -28.82
CA ASN A 878 21.23 -6.96 -27.72
C ASN A 878 22.04 -6.32 -26.58
N PRO A 879 22.52 -5.07 -26.77
CA PRO A 879 23.26 -4.37 -25.73
C PRO A 879 22.35 -4.00 -24.56
N PRO A 880 22.89 -3.91 -23.34
CA PRO A 880 22.14 -3.37 -22.20
C PRO A 880 21.86 -1.85 -22.38
N ASP A 881 20.65 -1.36 -22.05
CA ASP A 881 20.29 0.09 -22.06
C ASP A 881 21.29 1.07 -21.38
N ASP A 882 22.12 0.64 -20.43
CA ASP A 882 23.31 1.38 -19.96
C ASP A 882 24.52 0.49 -20.15
N PHE A 883 25.23 0.69 -21.25
CA PHE A 883 26.36 -0.11 -21.65
C PHE A 883 27.56 0.79 -21.87
N ARG A 884 28.56 0.61 -21.02
CA ARG A 884 29.78 1.43 -21.00
C ARG A 884 30.98 0.52 -21.20
N PHE A 885 31.63 0.69 -22.33
CA PHE A 885 32.85 -0.01 -22.70
C PHE A 885 33.87 1.00 -23.21
N ASP A 886 35.13 0.62 -23.22
CA ASP A 886 36.22 1.52 -23.57
C ASP A 886 36.54 1.44 -25.06
N SER A 887 36.97 2.57 -25.60
CA SER A 887 37.58 2.66 -26.91
C SER A 887 38.94 1.98 -27.01
N GLU A 888 39.78 2.00 -25.97
CA GLU A 888 41.18 1.57 -26.11
C GLU A 888 41.33 0.07 -26.35
N SER A 889 40.45 -0.74 -25.74
CA SER A 889 40.45 -2.20 -25.91
C SER A 889 39.97 -2.65 -27.29
N LEU A 890 39.08 -1.89 -27.93
CA LEU A 890 38.49 -2.21 -29.23
C LEU A 890 39.22 -1.46 -30.37
N ALA A 891 39.53 -2.17 -31.46
CA ALA A 891 40.09 -1.56 -32.65
C ALA A 891 39.12 -0.51 -33.25
N THR A 892 39.66 0.55 -33.88
CA THR A 892 38.83 1.63 -34.48
C THR A 892 37.83 1.09 -35.50
N SER A 893 38.25 0.12 -36.30
CA SER A 893 37.37 -0.55 -37.27
C SER A 893 36.22 -1.28 -36.60
N GLU A 894 36.42 -1.82 -35.39
CA GLU A 894 35.35 -2.48 -34.64
C GLU A 894 34.39 -1.46 -34.03
N LEU A 895 34.89 -0.34 -33.48
CA LEU A 895 34.01 0.77 -33.06
C LEU A 895 33.17 1.31 -34.21
N GLU A 896 33.75 1.44 -35.41
CA GLU A 896 33.02 1.86 -36.62
C GLU A 896 31.99 0.81 -37.06
N ARG A 897 32.32 -0.47 -36.95
CA ARG A 897 31.39 -1.58 -37.21
C ARG A 897 30.23 -1.59 -36.22
N ILE A 898 30.49 -1.46 -34.92
CA ILE A 898 29.47 -1.38 -33.87
C ILE A 898 28.58 -0.17 -34.12
N ARG A 899 29.18 1.00 -34.39
CA ARG A 899 28.45 2.22 -34.75
C ARG A 899 27.54 1.99 -35.96
N ALA A 900 28.04 1.34 -37.01
CA ALA A 900 27.24 1.03 -38.19
C ALA A 900 26.12 0.01 -37.90
N ALA A 901 26.36 -0.96 -37.01
CA ALA A 901 25.37 -1.94 -36.59
C ALA A 901 24.25 -1.32 -35.76
N TRP A 902 24.57 -0.36 -34.89
CA TRP A 902 23.58 0.30 -34.04
C TRP A 902 22.93 1.54 -34.68
N ALA A 903 23.56 2.11 -35.70
CA ALA A 903 23.02 3.28 -36.41
C ALA A 903 21.66 2.96 -37.05
N GLY A 904 20.64 3.74 -36.68
CA GLY A 904 19.31 3.65 -37.30
C GLY A 904 18.39 2.58 -36.73
N ILE A 905 18.84 1.76 -35.76
CA ILE A 905 17.93 0.99 -34.89
C ILE A 905 17.11 2.03 -34.06
N PRO A 906 15.98 1.70 -33.42
CA PRO A 906 15.38 2.53 -32.35
C PRO A 906 15.62 1.90 -30.95
N GLY A 907 16.26 2.60 -29.98
CA GLY A 907 16.66 2.05 -28.64
C GLY A 907 18.12 2.24 -28.11
N LEU A 908 19.15 2.25 -28.97
CA LEU A 908 20.61 2.47 -28.77
C LEU A 908 21.39 3.82 -29.11
N SER A 909 20.91 5.07 -29.11
CA SER A 909 21.60 6.23 -29.75
C SER A 909 22.29 7.05 -28.72
N ALA A 910 21.85 6.91 -27.47
CA ALA A 910 22.73 7.16 -26.37
C ALA A 910 24.02 6.38 -26.65
N HIS A 911 23.94 5.08 -26.96
CA HIS A 911 25.13 4.29 -27.32
C HIS A 911 25.82 4.73 -28.63
N VAL A 912 25.07 5.06 -29.69
CA VAL A 912 25.69 5.60 -30.93
C VAL A 912 26.38 6.94 -30.66
N LYS A 913 25.78 7.82 -29.86
CA LYS A 913 26.37 9.10 -29.45
C LYS A 913 27.62 8.87 -28.60
N ASP A 914 27.57 7.95 -27.64
CA ASP A 914 28.73 7.55 -26.83
C ASP A 914 29.86 7.01 -27.72
N LEU A 915 29.55 6.19 -28.73
CA LEU A 915 30.52 5.72 -29.73
C LEU A 915 31.09 6.85 -30.58
N GLU A 916 30.28 7.85 -30.95
CA GLU A 916 30.77 9.03 -31.67
C GLU A 916 31.71 9.87 -30.81
N VAL A 917 31.44 9.98 -29.50
CA VAL A 917 32.37 10.59 -28.53
C VAL A 917 33.68 9.79 -28.49
N LEU A 918 33.62 8.47 -28.35
CA LEU A 918 34.82 7.60 -28.35
C LEU A 918 35.64 7.72 -29.64
N LEU A 919 34.99 7.72 -30.80
CA LEU A 919 35.65 7.88 -32.10
C LEU A 919 36.27 9.29 -32.27
N ALA A 920 35.57 10.34 -31.84
CA ALA A 920 36.08 11.71 -31.87
C ALA A 920 37.30 11.86 -30.94
N LEU A 921 37.26 11.24 -29.75
CA LEU A 921 38.42 11.17 -28.84
C LEU A 921 39.63 10.52 -29.50
N ARG A 922 39.45 9.37 -30.18
CA ARG A 922 40.55 8.67 -30.86
C ARG A 922 41.13 9.46 -32.04
N ARG A 923 40.31 10.25 -32.72
CA ARG A 923 40.73 11.14 -33.81
C ARG A 923 41.28 12.48 -33.33
N ALA A 924 41.27 12.72 -32.00
CA ALA A 924 41.58 14.01 -31.38
C ALA A 924 40.75 15.18 -31.94
N ASP A 925 39.50 14.92 -32.34
CA ASP A 925 38.60 15.88 -32.96
C ASP A 925 37.85 16.70 -31.89
N ARG A 926 38.48 17.80 -31.46
CA ARG A 926 37.97 18.67 -30.40
C ARG A 926 36.71 19.42 -30.79
N GLU A 927 36.57 19.79 -32.07
CA GLU A 927 35.37 20.48 -32.55
C GLU A 927 34.17 19.54 -32.50
N LYS A 928 34.35 18.30 -32.95
CA LYS A 928 33.27 17.30 -32.90
C LYS A 928 32.83 16.98 -31.47
N LEU A 929 33.77 16.90 -30.52
CA LEU A 929 33.42 16.71 -29.10
C LEU A 929 32.55 17.88 -28.57
N ARG A 930 32.90 19.12 -28.90
CA ARG A 930 32.08 20.28 -28.51
C ARG A 930 30.72 20.31 -29.20
N GLU A 931 30.62 19.82 -30.44
CA GLU A 931 29.36 19.68 -31.18
C GLU A 931 28.42 18.65 -30.53
N LEU A 932 28.98 17.55 -30.00
CA LEU A 932 28.21 16.47 -29.35
C LEU A 932 27.72 16.84 -27.94
N ALA A 933 28.27 17.89 -27.33
CA ALA A 933 27.91 18.34 -25.99
C ALA A 933 26.48 18.89 -25.92
N ALA A 934 25.76 18.56 -24.84
CA ALA A 934 24.44 19.13 -24.58
C ALA A 934 24.59 20.54 -23.99
N VAL A 935 23.73 21.48 -24.39
CA VAL A 935 23.77 22.87 -23.93
C VAL A 935 22.67 23.13 -22.92
N PHE A 936 23.02 23.69 -21.76
CA PHE A 936 22.06 24.12 -20.75
C PHE A 936 22.58 25.37 -20.04
N ARG A 937 21.73 26.41 -19.95
CA ARG A 937 22.04 27.71 -19.30
C ARG A 937 23.36 28.37 -19.78
N GLY A 938 23.72 28.16 -21.03
CA GLY A 938 24.96 28.70 -21.61
C GLY A 938 26.18 27.79 -21.44
N HIS A 939 26.13 26.78 -20.56
CA HIS A 939 27.20 25.81 -20.39
C HIS A 939 27.02 24.62 -21.33
N ARG A 940 28.13 23.94 -21.67
CA ARG A 940 28.14 22.71 -22.46
C ARG A 940 28.55 21.53 -21.58
N TYR A 941 27.81 20.44 -21.66
CA TYR A 941 28.00 19.22 -20.88
C TYR A 941 28.17 18.02 -21.80
N LEU A 942 29.25 17.27 -21.64
CA LEU A 942 29.49 16.05 -22.40
C LEU A 942 29.89 14.90 -21.47
N VAL A 943 29.17 13.80 -21.58
CA VAL A 943 29.57 12.53 -20.97
C VAL A 943 30.78 12.00 -21.73
N ILE A 944 31.86 11.75 -21.00
CA ILE A 944 33.07 11.10 -21.49
C ILE A 944 33.04 9.64 -21.03
N PRO A 945 32.71 8.68 -21.91
CA PRO A 945 32.65 7.26 -21.58
C PRO A 945 34.06 6.62 -21.55
N LYS A 946 35.06 7.35 -21.00
CA LYS A 946 36.39 6.82 -20.68
C LYS A 946 36.49 6.60 -19.19
N PHE A 947 37.04 5.45 -18.82
CA PHE A 947 37.25 5.09 -17.42
C PHE A 947 38.60 5.63 -16.98
N MET A 948 38.58 6.70 -16.20
CA MET A 948 39.78 7.35 -15.66
C MET A 948 39.67 7.43 -14.15
N THR A 949 40.79 7.52 -13.46
CA THR A 949 40.78 7.98 -12.08
C THR A 949 40.24 9.41 -12.01
N TRP A 950 39.72 9.82 -10.86
CA TRP A 950 39.22 11.18 -10.68
C TRP A 950 40.27 12.26 -11.05
N HIS A 951 41.53 12.04 -10.65
CA HIS A 951 42.63 12.96 -10.93
C HIS A 951 43.00 13.02 -12.43
N GLU A 952 42.99 11.88 -13.11
CA GLU A 952 43.18 11.82 -14.57
C GLU A 952 42.03 12.48 -15.30
N ALA A 953 40.78 12.24 -14.88
CA ALA A 953 39.59 12.85 -15.45
C ALA A 953 39.60 14.37 -15.30
N LYS A 954 39.99 14.90 -14.13
CA LYS A 954 40.18 16.34 -13.91
C LYS A 954 41.22 16.92 -14.86
N THR A 955 42.40 16.30 -14.92
CA THR A 955 43.50 16.73 -15.79
C THR A 955 43.08 16.68 -17.27
N PHE A 956 42.32 15.65 -17.64
CA PHE A 956 41.75 15.50 -18.97
C PHE A 956 40.80 16.65 -19.29
N CYS A 957 39.84 16.97 -18.42
CA CYS A 957 38.92 18.09 -18.63
C CYS A 957 39.68 19.42 -18.85
N GLU A 958 40.70 19.69 -18.02
CA GLU A 958 41.54 20.89 -18.12
C GLU A 958 42.27 21.00 -19.46
N GLN A 959 42.83 19.89 -19.96
CA GLN A 959 43.51 19.86 -21.27
C GLN A 959 42.58 20.13 -22.46
N PHE A 960 41.27 19.89 -22.28
CA PHE A 960 40.23 20.19 -23.25
C PHE A 960 39.54 21.55 -22.98
N GLY A 961 40.10 22.35 -22.08
CA GLY A 961 39.64 23.71 -21.77
C GLY A 961 38.32 23.76 -21.02
N GLY A 962 37.98 22.70 -20.28
CA GLY A 962 36.81 22.62 -19.40
C GLY A 962 37.20 22.14 -18.00
N HIS A 963 36.22 21.76 -17.20
CA HIS A 963 36.44 21.15 -15.88
C HIS A 963 35.46 19.99 -15.66
N LEU A 964 35.67 19.20 -14.60
CA LEU A 964 34.69 18.21 -14.18
C LEU A 964 33.39 18.91 -13.77
N VAL A 965 32.26 18.28 -14.05
CA VAL A 965 30.93 18.86 -13.84
C VAL A 965 30.71 19.34 -12.41
N VAL A 966 30.09 20.53 -12.27
CA VAL A 966 29.68 21.12 -11.00
C VAL A 966 28.15 21.16 -10.92
N ILE A 967 27.61 20.95 -9.71
CA ILE A 967 26.15 20.94 -9.48
C ILE A 967 25.80 22.08 -8.51
N PRO A 968 25.55 23.29 -9.04
CA PRO A 968 25.27 24.47 -8.22
C PRO A 968 23.83 24.53 -7.69
N ASP A 969 22.89 23.81 -8.32
CA ASP A 969 21.47 23.84 -7.99
C ASP A 969 20.71 22.59 -8.48
N LYS A 970 19.46 22.43 -7.99
CA LYS A 970 18.58 21.29 -8.31
C LYS A 970 18.18 21.21 -9.78
N GLU A 971 18.12 22.33 -10.48
CA GLU A 971 17.71 22.36 -11.89
C GLU A 971 18.83 21.83 -12.78
N THR A 972 20.08 22.15 -12.44
CA THR A 972 21.29 21.62 -13.07
C THR A 972 21.43 20.13 -12.81
N ASP A 973 21.22 19.68 -11.57
CA ASP A 973 21.15 18.24 -11.25
C ASP A 973 20.06 17.53 -12.07
N GLY A 974 18.87 18.11 -12.17
CA GLY A 974 17.76 17.58 -12.97
C GLY A 974 18.08 17.48 -14.46
N PHE A 975 18.72 18.50 -15.03
CA PHE A 975 19.18 18.48 -16.42
C PHE A 975 20.24 17.41 -16.63
N LEU A 976 21.29 17.35 -15.80
CA LEU A 976 22.35 16.36 -15.93
C LEU A 976 21.79 14.94 -15.81
N ASN A 977 20.89 14.69 -14.85
CA ASN A 977 20.19 13.41 -14.69
C ASN A 977 19.32 13.02 -15.90
N SER A 978 19.01 13.94 -16.81
CA SER A 978 18.33 13.63 -18.08
C SER A 978 19.27 13.17 -19.18
N LEU A 979 20.58 13.41 -19.07
CA LEU A 979 21.56 13.08 -20.11
C LEU A 979 21.93 11.59 -20.16
N PHE A 980 21.54 10.83 -19.14
CA PHE A 980 21.90 9.43 -18.98
C PHE A 980 20.82 8.67 -18.19
N SER A 981 20.81 7.35 -18.33
CA SER A 981 19.86 6.43 -17.70
C SER A 981 19.97 6.38 -16.16
N ASN A 982 18.87 6.06 -15.49
CA ASN A 982 18.82 5.92 -14.02
C ASN A 982 19.80 4.83 -13.55
N GLY A 983 20.71 5.18 -12.63
CA GLY A 983 21.69 4.25 -12.06
C GLY A 983 23.07 4.25 -12.72
N ALA A 984 23.33 5.14 -13.69
CA ALA A 984 24.68 5.43 -14.17
C ALA A 984 25.48 6.24 -13.13
N TRP A 985 26.81 6.07 -13.12
CA TRP A 985 27.71 6.70 -12.15
C TRP A 985 28.77 7.49 -12.90
N PHE A 986 28.96 8.75 -12.52
CA PHE A 986 29.99 9.59 -13.13
C PHE A 986 30.84 10.28 -12.08
N TRP A 987 32.11 10.50 -12.39
CA TRP A 987 32.90 11.47 -11.64
C TRP A 987 32.31 12.86 -11.81
N MET A 988 32.16 13.52 -10.67
CA MET A 988 31.87 14.95 -10.59
C MET A 988 33.08 15.74 -10.12
N GLY A 989 33.05 17.05 -10.31
CA GLY A 989 34.10 17.96 -9.87
C GLY A 989 34.09 18.26 -8.37
N LEU A 990 33.53 17.38 -7.55
CA LEU A 990 33.57 17.51 -6.09
C LEU A 990 34.80 16.77 -5.57
N TYR A 991 35.46 17.32 -4.56
CA TYR A 991 36.58 16.67 -3.88
C TYR A 991 36.60 17.01 -2.39
N HIS A 992 37.27 16.18 -1.59
CA HIS A 992 37.34 16.36 -0.15
C HIS A 992 38.55 17.21 0.29
N THR A 993 38.33 18.16 1.19
CA THR A 993 39.38 18.96 1.86
C THR A 993 39.29 18.85 3.38
N GLU A 994 40.29 19.37 4.10
CA GLU A 994 40.26 19.42 5.57
C GLU A 994 39.06 20.20 6.14
N ARG A 995 38.39 21.02 5.32
CA ARG A 995 37.26 21.88 5.69
C ARG A 995 35.90 21.33 5.24
N GLY A 996 35.85 20.21 4.53
CA GLY A 996 34.63 19.62 3.96
C GLY A 996 34.76 19.35 2.46
N HIS A 997 33.63 19.33 1.74
CA HIS A 997 33.64 19.14 0.29
C HIS A 997 33.76 20.49 -0.44
N GLU A 998 34.57 20.52 -1.50
CA GLU A 998 34.74 21.67 -2.39
C GLU A 998 34.54 21.27 -3.85
N TRP A 999 33.99 22.18 -4.65
CA TRP A 999 33.90 22.01 -6.10
C TRP A 999 35.16 22.53 -6.80
N VAL A 1000 35.60 21.87 -7.88
CA VAL A 1000 36.78 22.27 -8.70
C VAL A 1000 36.70 23.70 -9.26
N ALA A 1001 35.49 24.28 -9.35
CA ALA A 1001 35.24 25.65 -9.77
C ALA A 1001 35.06 26.66 -8.60
N GLY A 1002 35.29 26.25 -7.35
CA GLY A 1002 35.20 27.13 -6.17
C GLY A 1002 33.78 27.53 -5.75
N VAL A 1003 32.75 26.84 -6.27
CA VAL A 1003 31.35 27.04 -5.88
C VAL A 1003 31.11 26.48 -4.46
N PRO A 1004 30.29 27.12 -3.60
CA PRO A 1004 29.92 26.55 -2.31
C PRO A 1004 29.14 25.25 -2.47
N PHE A 1005 29.54 24.21 -1.74
CA PHE A 1005 28.81 22.94 -1.70
C PHE A 1005 27.59 23.02 -0.78
N ALA A 1006 26.43 22.54 -1.26
CA ALA A 1006 25.24 22.37 -0.44
C ALA A 1006 24.46 21.10 -0.85
N TYR A 1007 24.14 20.24 0.13
CA TYR A 1007 23.34 19.02 -0.11
C TYR A 1007 21.95 19.31 -0.70
N SER A 1008 21.42 20.51 -0.47
CA SER A 1008 20.16 20.96 -1.06
C SER A 1008 20.19 21.13 -2.57
N ASN A 1009 21.37 21.09 -3.21
CA ASN A 1009 21.51 21.26 -4.67
C ASN A 1009 21.12 20.02 -5.46
N PHE A 1010 20.92 18.88 -4.82
CA PHE A 1010 20.57 17.62 -5.49
C PHE A 1010 19.05 17.38 -5.41
N LEU A 1011 18.46 16.84 -6.48
CA LEU A 1011 17.10 16.31 -6.51
C LEU A 1011 17.07 14.99 -5.72
N ASP A 1012 17.01 15.17 -4.41
CA ASP A 1012 16.86 14.17 -3.33
C ASP A 1012 17.88 13.02 -3.28
N PRO A 1013 18.88 13.13 -2.39
CA PRO A 1013 19.56 11.95 -1.87
C PRO A 1013 19.26 11.66 -0.39
N LEU A 1014 18.72 12.60 0.41
CA LEU A 1014 18.73 12.46 1.88
C LEU A 1014 17.55 13.10 2.66
N GLN A 1015 16.59 13.80 2.05
CA GLN A 1015 15.58 14.54 2.85
C GLN A 1015 14.23 13.83 3.02
N GLU A 1016 13.89 12.82 2.22
CA GLU A 1016 12.61 12.10 2.39
C GLU A 1016 12.72 10.73 3.11
N ARG A 1017 13.92 10.24 3.43
CA ARG A 1017 14.10 8.88 4.01
C ARG A 1017 14.31 8.90 5.52
N LYS A 1018 13.24 8.62 6.27
CA LYS A 1018 13.19 8.61 7.75
C LYS A 1018 13.71 7.33 8.44
N LEU A 1019 14.29 6.36 7.73
CA LEU A 1019 14.72 5.09 8.32
C LEU A 1019 16.04 4.58 7.68
N GLY A 1020 17.19 4.87 8.32
CA GLY A 1020 18.49 4.22 8.08
C GLY A 1020 19.31 4.73 6.87
N PRO A 1021 20.64 4.56 6.89
CA PRO A 1021 21.51 5.12 5.86
C PRO A 1021 21.35 4.38 4.53
N ILE A 1022 21.04 5.14 3.48
CA ILE A 1022 21.32 4.72 2.11
C ILE A 1022 22.83 4.89 1.94
N VAL A 1023 23.57 3.79 1.91
CA VAL A 1023 24.94 3.83 1.40
C VAL A 1023 24.83 3.99 -0.12
N PHE A 1024 25.20 5.19 -0.58
CA PHE A 1024 25.08 5.76 -1.94
C PHE A 1024 23.66 6.11 -2.41
N GLY A 1025 23.31 7.41 -2.30
CA GLY A 1025 22.23 8.04 -3.06
C GLY A 1025 22.82 9.04 -4.06
N GLY A 1026 22.59 8.82 -5.35
CA GLY A 1026 22.90 9.77 -6.43
C GLY A 1026 23.82 9.20 -7.51
N ARG A 1027 23.62 9.58 -8.76
CA ARG A 1027 24.29 9.09 -9.99
C ARG A 1027 25.76 9.55 -10.14
N TRP A 1028 26.43 9.69 -9.01
CA TRP A 1028 27.32 10.79 -8.75
C TRP A 1028 28.35 10.35 -7.71
N THR A 1029 29.62 10.30 -8.10
CA THR A 1029 30.74 9.89 -7.24
C THR A 1029 31.87 10.91 -7.30
N PHE A 1030 32.62 11.04 -6.21
CA PHE A 1030 33.70 12.00 -6.02
C PHE A 1030 34.96 11.25 -5.52
N ASP A 1031 36.08 11.94 -5.28
CA ASP A 1031 37.42 11.35 -5.09
C ASP A 1031 37.66 10.44 -3.85
N ASP A 1032 36.62 9.84 -3.28
CA ASP A 1032 36.64 9.04 -2.05
C ASP A 1032 37.32 7.67 -2.18
N VAL A 1033 37.45 7.12 -3.39
CA VAL A 1033 38.18 5.87 -3.67
C VAL A 1033 39.41 6.13 -4.54
N PRO A 1034 40.60 6.28 -3.93
CA PRO A 1034 41.85 6.48 -4.66
C PRO A 1034 42.10 5.35 -5.66
N GLY A 1035 42.18 5.69 -6.94
CA GLY A 1035 42.50 4.74 -8.02
C GLY A 1035 41.30 4.00 -8.62
N ALA A 1036 40.07 4.26 -8.17
CA ALA A 1036 38.88 3.78 -8.88
C ALA A 1036 38.79 4.44 -10.26
N HIS A 1037 38.33 3.71 -11.27
CA HIS A 1037 38.11 4.24 -12.60
C HIS A 1037 36.63 4.34 -12.92
N ASN A 1038 36.21 5.51 -13.39
CA ASN A 1038 34.83 5.75 -13.78
C ASN A 1038 34.75 6.69 -14.99
N SER A 1039 33.60 6.65 -15.67
CA SER A 1039 33.22 7.66 -16.65
C SER A 1039 32.99 8.99 -15.96
N PHE A 1040 33.03 10.09 -16.72
CA PHE A 1040 32.95 11.42 -16.14
C PHE A 1040 32.25 12.41 -17.07
N ILE A 1041 31.84 13.55 -16.55
CA ILE A 1041 31.22 14.61 -17.35
C ILE A 1041 32.14 15.81 -17.36
N VAL A 1042 32.48 16.25 -18.57
CA VAL A 1042 33.19 17.52 -18.79
C VAL A 1042 32.17 18.64 -18.98
N GLU A 1043 32.42 19.74 -18.30
CA GLU A 1043 31.69 20.99 -18.39
C GLU A 1043 32.60 22.05 -19.02
N TRP A 1044 32.04 22.80 -19.96
CA TRP A 1044 32.66 24.01 -20.52
C TRP A 1044 31.77 25.21 -20.28
N ASP A 1045 32.40 26.33 -19.92
CA ASP A 1045 31.78 27.64 -19.94
C ASP A 1045 31.38 28.04 -21.38
N ALA A 1046 30.40 28.95 -21.47
CA ALA A 1046 29.78 29.44 -22.71
C ALA A 1046 30.76 29.96 -23.76
#